data_AF-A0A1Z5K5J3-F1
#
_entry.id   AF-A0A1Z5K5J3-F1
#
_cell.length_a   1.000
_cell.length_b   1.000
_cell.length_c   1.000
_cell.angle_alpha   90.00
_cell.angle_beta   90.00
_cell.angle_gamma   90.00
#
_symmetry.space_group_name_H-M   'P 1'
#
loop_
_entity.id
_entity.type
_entity.pdbx_description
1 polymer ?
#
loop_
_entity_poly.entity_id
_entity_poly.type
_entity_poly.pdbx_seq_one_letter_code
_entity_poly.pdbx_strand_id
1 'polypeptide(L)'
;MTDKQVFMSDLETALQECLQDLNAGQGSEATKMVKRIIAYLKAIEMDNDEEEIPARLAQIRKMLSSMIYRHSLSPKHVLDMILRSQKQETLQMLLKFLPSLMEDQQIESASEPVVSILLDSCQRVPDSRLAILECLSVLPLTGEARKASFQQAFKSLALVKESEWPSLLRILFRIVSDKREAMMLWSTIRVQGNDFEVNDHLMMVAQHIFDGFRQDQKRDLLRKTYLYSVSESEDGAHPLDVMLLLGLSNEHEDPVDKIFDSWLSRACFPYALCEAVVKWVCSSSRENVLSSSFYQRVVDGLLRLAMFLLLTHARVSTCEMQPMVALVYQMINLLDHANRNSLLSCLVHLSEEVDGLAVEKPKSTERPNAICRPVNDLLIQVAQQSPDLLIPFKETFMRRLCCDTGSRRSTLHTSAEYICYILVAIVQASQNGYQELMELLKRLLFLSTGGYSLSSNDSIRVVCGLTLSRVIIGTSTVPERETKQIEEWVQKIMLPSTRRTIAPEVGSASLMFLQALANRDTSESTSKAYFEQFKMILANTGLIQKLSQYKIGRNSLKNNIIAYQNVPPVLASYSAWHEDAHFSPQDIVFCVDYFTKISTVTDPTRWECTCLWVFELTDTYLTLAPHWILLSRMLTTILCIHKLCH
;
A
#
# COMPACT_ATOMS: atom_id res chain seq x y z
N MET A 1 4.97 -2.93 -62.07
CA MET A 1 4.64 -4.10 -62.93
C MET A 1 5.88 -4.95 -63.24
N THR A 2 7.06 -4.34 -63.37
CA THR A 2 8.37 -4.99 -63.50
C THR A 2 8.74 -5.89 -62.30
N ASP A 3 8.44 -5.49 -61.06
CA ASP A 3 8.73 -6.31 -59.86
C ASP A 3 7.89 -7.60 -59.78
N LYS A 4 6.68 -7.60 -60.37
CA LYS A 4 5.81 -8.80 -60.45
C LYS A 4 6.33 -9.83 -61.46
N GLN A 5 7.04 -9.41 -62.51
CA GLN A 5 7.61 -10.31 -63.51
C GLN A 5 8.93 -10.94 -63.04
N VAL A 6 9.73 -10.19 -62.27
CA VAL A 6 10.96 -10.70 -61.64
C VAL A 6 10.63 -11.74 -60.57
N PHE A 7 9.60 -11.48 -59.74
CA PHE A 7 9.05 -12.45 -58.78
C PHE A 7 8.60 -13.78 -59.40
N MET A 8 7.84 -13.68 -60.49
CA MET A 8 7.34 -14.85 -61.22
C MET A 8 8.47 -15.68 -61.81
N SER A 9 9.53 -15.02 -62.29
CA SER A 9 10.73 -15.66 -62.85
C SER A 9 11.53 -16.41 -61.78
N ASP A 10 11.77 -15.79 -60.62
CA ASP A 10 12.64 -16.39 -59.58
C ASP A 10 11.95 -17.52 -58.81
N LEU A 11 10.65 -17.38 -58.53
CA LEU A 11 9.82 -18.44 -57.93
C LEU A 11 9.66 -19.62 -58.91
N GLU A 12 9.46 -19.36 -60.20
CA GLU A 12 9.38 -20.40 -61.22
C GLU A 12 10.73 -21.10 -61.45
N THR A 13 11.84 -20.37 -61.40
CA THR A 13 13.21 -20.93 -61.48
C THR A 13 13.51 -21.83 -60.28
N ALA A 14 13.18 -21.38 -59.07
CA ALA A 14 13.34 -22.16 -57.84
C ALA A 14 12.55 -23.46 -57.82
N LEU A 15 11.33 -23.41 -58.35
CA LEU A 15 10.44 -24.56 -58.42
C LEU A 15 10.79 -25.48 -59.60
N GLN A 16 11.36 -24.95 -60.68
CA GLN A 16 11.92 -25.74 -61.78
C GLN A 16 13.22 -26.45 -61.38
N GLU A 17 14.09 -25.85 -60.56
CA GLU A 17 15.26 -26.50 -59.97
C GLU A 17 14.85 -27.66 -59.05
N CYS A 18 13.87 -27.44 -58.16
CA CYS A 18 13.28 -28.50 -57.34
C CYS A 18 12.66 -29.63 -58.18
N LEU A 19 12.02 -29.29 -59.31
CA LEU A 19 11.48 -30.27 -60.26
C LEU A 19 12.57 -31.06 -60.98
N GLN A 20 13.72 -30.46 -61.28
CA GLN A 20 14.86 -31.15 -61.89
C GLN A 20 15.47 -32.17 -60.91
N ASP A 21 15.57 -31.83 -59.63
CA ASP A 21 16.05 -32.76 -58.59
C ASP A 21 15.04 -33.90 -58.31
N LEU A 22 13.73 -33.64 -58.44
CA LEU A 22 12.67 -34.65 -58.28
C LEU A 22 12.52 -35.59 -59.48
N ASN A 23 12.79 -35.09 -60.69
CA ASN A 23 12.75 -35.87 -61.93
C ASN A 23 13.87 -36.93 -61.99
N ALA A 24 14.86 -36.89 -61.09
CA ALA A 24 15.88 -37.93 -60.97
C ALA A 24 15.37 -39.22 -60.28
N GLY A 25 14.13 -39.27 -59.77
CA GLY A 25 13.65 -40.51 -59.12
C GLY A 25 12.16 -40.72 -58.85
N GLN A 26 11.25 -39.74 -58.94
CA GLN A 26 9.83 -39.96 -58.56
C GLN A 26 8.81 -39.31 -59.53
N GLY A 27 7.76 -40.07 -59.87
CA GLY A 27 6.90 -39.90 -61.06
C GLY A 27 5.96 -38.68 -61.15
N SER A 28 5.26 -38.59 -62.31
CA SER A 28 4.54 -37.41 -62.84
C SER A 28 3.46 -36.76 -61.94
N GLU A 29 3.09 -37.41 -60.84
CA GLU A 29 2.09 -36.92 -59.89
C GLU A 29 2.67 -35.83 -58.97
N ALA A 30 3.94 -35.96 -58.56
CA ALA A 30 4.63 -34.95 -57.75
C ALA A 30 4.79 -33.63 -58.53
N THR A 31 5.17 -33.73 -59.80
CA THR A 31 5.27 -32.59 -60.73
C THR A 31 3.95 -31.83 -60.89
N LYS A 32 2.81 -32.55 -60.92
CA LYS A 32 1.47 -31.94 -61.03
C LYS A 32 1.05 -31.26 -59.72
N MET A 33 1.41 -31.81 -58.56
CA MET A 33 1.12 -31.18 -57.27
C MET A 33 1.94 -29.91 -57.06
N VAL A 34 3.24 -29.89 -57.42
CA VAL A 34 4.06 -28.67 -57.38
C VAL A 34 3.46 -27.56 -58.25
N LYS A 35 3.05 -27.87 -59.49
CA LYS A 35 2.39 -26.90 -60.38
C LYS A 35 1.07 -26.35 -59.81
N ARG A 36 0.32 -27.16 -59.06
CA ARG A 36 -0.90 -26.70 -58.37
C ARG A 36 -0.59 -25.81 -57.19
N ILE A 37 0.41 -26.15 -56.37
CA ILE A 37 0.87 -25.30 -55.25
C ILE A 37 1.29 -23.92 -55.79
N ILE A 38 2.02 -23.87 -56.91
CA ILE A 38 2.38 -22.63 -57.59
C ILE A 38 1.14 -21.83 -58.00
N ALA A 39 0.13 -22.48 -58.58
CA ALA A 39 -1.10 -21.80 -58.98
C ALA A 39 -1.87 -21.22 -57.78
N TYR A 40 -1.94 -21.94 -56.65
CA TYR A 40 -2.58 -21.42 -55.43
C TYR A 40 -1.79 -20.28 -54.78
N LEU A 41 -0.45 -20.34 -54.77
CA LEU A 41 0.39 -19.24 -54.29
C LEU A 41 0.22 -17.99 -55.15
N LYS A 42 0.23 -18.13 -56.49
CA LYS A 42 -0.05 -17.04 -57.44
C LYS A 42 -1.46 -16.47 -57.24
N ALA A 43 -2.44 -17.31 -56.90
CA ALA A 43 -3.82 -16.88 -56.67
C ALA A 43 -3.97 -16.12 -55.34
N ILE A 44 -3.35 -16.59 -54.25
CA ILE A 44 -3.28 -15.86 -52.95
C ILE A 44 -2.61 -14.50 -53.13
N GLU A 45 -1.63 -14.41 -54.01
CA GLU A 45 -0.90 -13.18 -54.29
C GLU A 45 -1.69 -12.15 -55.12
N MET A 46 -2.65 -12.63 -55.92
CA MET A 46 -3.46 -11.81 -56.83
C MET A 46 -4.85 -11.45 -56.27
N ASP A 47 -5.37 -12.20 -55.28
CA ASP A 47 -6.64 -11.93 -54.63
C ASP A 47 -6.50 -11.07 -53.38
N ASN A 48 -7.43 -10.12 -53.21
CA ASN A 48 -7.61 -9.35 -51.97
C ASN A 48 -8.72 -9.92 -51.08
N ASP A 49 -9.30 -11.07 -51.44
CA ASP A 49 -10.42 -11.66 -50.72
C ASP A 49 -9.92 -12.45 -49.50
N GLU A 50 -10.00 -11.82 -48.32
CA GLU A 50 -9.50 -12.35 -47.05
C GLU A 50 -10.15 -13.68 -46.64
N GLU A 51 -11.35 -14.00 -47.15
CA GLU A 51 -12.07 -15.24 -46.84
C GLU A 51 -11.55 -16.47 -47.62
N GLU A 52 -10.99 -16.29 -48.82
CA GLU A 52 -10.52 -17.40 -49.65
C GLU A 52 -9.07 -17.82 -49.35
N ILE A 53 -8.28 -16.91 -48.77
CA ILE A 53 -6.87 -17.14 -48.41
C ILE A 53 -6.71 -18.36 -47.48
N PRO A 54 -7.45 -18.50 -46.36
CA PRO A 54 -7.35 -19.66 -45.47
C PRO A 54 -7.66 -21.00 -46.16
N ALA A 55 -8.66 -21.03 -47.05
CA ALA A 55 -9.07 -22.24 -47.76
C ALA A 55 -8.00 -22.70 -48.77
N ARG A 56 -7.40 -21.76 -49.50
CA ARG A 56 -6.30 -22.03 -50.45
C ARG A 56 -5.04 -22.50 -49.72
N LEU A 57 -4.74 -21.94 -48.55
CA LEU A 57 -3.64 -22.38 -47.70
C LEU A 57 -3.86 -23.79 -47.13
N ALA A 58 -5.09 -24.14 -46.74
CA ALA A 58 -5.44 -25.49 -46.32
C ALA A 58 -5.24 -26.52 -47.45
N GLN A 59 -5.51 -26.14 -48.70
CA GLN A 59 -5.26 -26.99 -49.87
C GLN A 59 -3.75 -27.14 -50.15
N ILE A 60 -2.97 -26.05 -50.04
CA ILE A 60 -1.49 -26.10 -50.11
C ILE A 60 -0.94 -27.05 -49.04
N ARG A 61 -1.42 -26.94 -47.78
CA ARG A 61 -1.04 -27.83 -46.67
C ARG A 61 -1.31 -29.30 -47.02
N LYS A 62 -2.53 -29.63 -47.46
CA LYS A 62 -2.92 -31.01 -47.81
C LYS A 62 -2.04 -31.59 -48.92
N MET A 63 -1.67 -30.78 -49.92
CA MET A 63 -0.80 -31.22 -51.01
C MET A 63 0.64 -31.44 -50.54
N LEU A 64 1.21 -30.50 -49.78
CA LEU A 64 2.57 -30.63 -49.23
C LEU A 64 2.69 -31.83 -48.27
N SER A 65 1.75 -32.01 -47.34
CA SER A 65 1.74 -33.18 -46.43
C SER A 65 1.68 -34.50 -47.20
N SER A 66 0.85 -34.58 -48.25
CA SER A 66 0.72 -35.76 -49.12
C SER A 66 2.02 -36.07 -49.87
N MET A 67 2.75 -35.05 -50.31
CA MET A 67 4.02 -35.21 -51.01
C MET A 67 5.14 -35.68 -50.06
N ILE A 68 5.22 -35.10 -48.86
CA ILE A 68 6.20 -35.52 -47.86
C ILE A 68 5.92 -36.96 -47.40
N TYR A 69 4.65 -37.32 -47.15
CA TYR A 69 4.25 -38.68 -46.74
C TYR A 69 4.58 -39.76 -47.78
N ARG A 70 4.44 -39.43 -49.07
CA ARG A 70 4.80 -40.34 -50.18
C ARG A 70 6.31 -40.38 -50.46
N HIS A 71 7.13 -39.76 -49.61
CA HIS A 71 8.56 -39.53 -49.80
C HIS A 71 8.90 -38.83 -51.12
N SER A 72 7.94 -38.12 -51.72
CA SER A 72 8.08 -37.50 -53.04
C SER A 72 8.66 -36.09 -52.99
N LEU A 73 8.90 -35.55 -51.80
CA LEU A 73 9.62 -34.29 -51.60
C LEU A 73 10.28 -34.33 -50.22
N SER A 74 11.54 -33.93 -50.13
CA SER A 74 12.21 -33.80 -48.83
C SER A 74 11.71 -32.55 -48.11
N PRO A 75 11.60 -32.55 -46.76
CA PRO A 75 11.29 -31.35 -45.98
C PRO A 75 12.25 -30.18 -46.26
N LYS A 76 13.50 -30.48 -46.63
CA LYS A 76 14.50 -29.50 -47.08
C LYS A 76 14.08 -28.78 -48.37
N HIS A 77 13.60 -29.52 -49.38
CA HIS A 77 13.14 -28.94 -50.64
C HIS A 77 11.89 -28.06 -50.45
N VAL A 78 10.97 -28.44 -49.54
CA VAL A 78 9.83 -27.60 -49.17
C VAL A 78 10.29 -26.30 -48.52
N LEU A 79 11.28 -26.37 -47.64
CA LEU A 79 11.80 -25.21 -46.94
C LEU A 79 12.55 -24.26 -47.88
N ASP A 80 13.41 -24.79 -48.77
CA ASP A 80 14.11 -24.00 -49.79
C ASP A 80 13.11 -23.29 -50.73
N MET A 81 11.99 -23.94 -51.05
CA MET A 81 10.89 -23.33 -51.82
C MET A 81 10.22 -22.19 -51.06
N ILE A 82 9.95 -22.36 -49.76
CA ILE A 82 9.31 -21.32 -48.93
C ILE A 82 10.22 -20.10 -48.81
N LEU A 83 11.50 -20.30 -48.54
CA LEU A 83 12.48 -19.24 -48.29
C LEU A 83 12.82 -18.40 -49.53
N ARG A 84 12.57 -18.90 -50.74
CA ARG A 84 12.75 -18.16 -51.99
C ARG A 84 11.57 -17.25 -52.36
N SER A 85 10.53 -17.20 -51.53
CA SER A 85 9.40 -16.27 -51.72
C SER A 85 9.82 -14.82 -51.48
N GLN A 86 9.67 -13.95 -52.48
CA GLN A 86 10.07 -12.53 -52.36
C GLN A 86 9.02 -11.64 -51.68
N LYS A 87 7.77 -12.11 -51.54
CA LYS A 87 6.73 -11.38 -50.79
C LYS A 87 6.77 -11.77 -49.33
N GLN A 88 7.12 -10.79 -48.49
CA GLN A 88 7.32 -10.96 -47.06
C GLN A 88 6.08 -11.52 -46.35
N GLU A 89 4.88 -11.03 -46.67
CA GLU A 89 3.61 -11.51 -46.09
C GLU A 89 3.37 -13.00 -46.40
N THR A 90 3.64 -13.41 -47.64
CA THR A 90 3.52 -14.80 -48.09
C THR A 90 4.56 -15.69 -47.44
N LEU A 91 5.81 -15.22 -47.31
CA LEU A 91 6.88 -15.93 -46.61
C LEU A 91 6.54 -16.14 -45.13
N GLN A 92 6.11 -15.08 -44.43
CA GLN A 92 5.72 -15.17 -43.01
C GLN A 92 4.54 -16.12 -42.80
N MET A 93 3.57 -16.07 -43.71
CA MET A 93 2.41 -16.96 -43.69
C MET A 93 2.84 -18.43 -43.89
N LEU A 94 3.66 -18.72 -44.91
CA LEU A 94 4.15 -20.08 -45.18
C LEU A 94 5.03 -20.64 -44.05
N LEU A 95 5.85 -19.80 -43.41
CA LEU A 95 6.64 -20.19 -42.24
C LEU A 95 5.76 -20.61 -41.05
N LYS A 96 4.58 -20.00 -40.86
CA LYS A 96 3.61 -20.43 -39.83
C LYS A 96 2.99 -21.80 -40.14
N PHE A 97 2.97 -22.23 -41.39
CA PHE A 97 2.42 -23.54 -41.79
C PHE A 97 3.40 -24.70 -41.63
N LEU A 98 4.71 -24.44 -41.65
CA LEU A 98 5.73 -25.49 -41.63
C LEU A 98 5.63 -26.44 -40.42
N PRO A 99 5.40 -25.98 -39.17
CA PRO A 99 5.26 -26.89 -38.02
C PRO A 99 4.05 -27.83 -38.14
N SER A 100 2.94 -27.34 -38.68
CA SER A 100 1.71 -28.14 -38.86
C SER A 100 1.86 -29.28 -39.88
N LEU A 101 2.78 -29.14 -40.84
CA LEU A 101 3.11 -30.21 -41.79
C LEU A 101 3.87 -31.36 -41.12
N MET A 102 4.58 -31.10 -40.02
CA MET A 102 5.37 -32.09 -39.29
C MET A 102 4.56 -32.79 -38.18
N GLU A 103 3.59 -32.10 -37.57
CA GLU A 103 2.66 -32.68 -36.59
C GLU A 103 1.77 -33.78 -37.18
N ASP A 104 1.29 -33.59 -38.42
CA ASP A 104 0.46 -34.57 -39.15
C ASP A 104 1.20 -35.92 -39.39
N GLN A 105 2.51 -35.99 -39.14
CA GLN A 105 3.37 -37.13 -39.42
C GLN A 105 3.88 -37.88 -38.17
N GLN A 106 3.44 -37.50 -36.95
CA GLN A 106 3.91 -38.10 -35.68
C GLN A 106 5.45 -38.10 -35.54
N ILE A 107 6.14 -37.09 -36.10
CA ILE A 107 7.60 -37.02 -36.07
C ILE A 107 8.08 -36.67 -34.65
N GLU A 108 8.87 -37.55 -34.03
CA GLU A 108 9.41 -37.34 -32.68
C GLU A 108 10.43 -36.19 -32.60
N SER A 109 11.16 -35.89 -33.69
CA SER A 109 12.06 -34.73 -33.75
C SER A 109 12.26 -34.18 -35.17
N ALA A 110 12.30 -32.86 -35.32
CA ALA A 110 12.55 -32.21 -36.60
C ALA A 110 13.96 -32.52 -37.13
N SER A 111 14.08 -32.75 -38.44
CA SER A 111 15.36 -33.14 -39.05
C SER A 111 16.40 -32.02 -38.95
N GLU A 112 17.62 -32.35 -38.54
CA GLU A 112 18.76 -31.43 -38.39
C GLU A 112 19.03 -30.52 -39.61
N PRO A 113 18.89 -30.98 -40.88
CA PRO A 113 19.05 -30.12 -42.05
C PRO A 113 18.01 -28.99 -42.14
N VAL A 114 16.75 -29.25 -41.77
CA VAL A 114 15.67 -28.25 -41.78
C VAL A 114 15.96 -27.16 -40.75
N VAL A 115 16.41 -27.56 -39.55
CA VAL A 115 16.77 -26.63 -38.49
C VAL A 115 17.98 -25.78 -38.90
N SER A 116 19.01 -26.41 -39.48
CA SER A 116 20.20 -25.70 -39.95
C SER A 116 19.88 -24.63 -41.00
N ILE A 117 19.01 -24.95 -41.98
CA ILE A 117 18.60 -24.01 -43.03
C ILE A 117 17.78 -22.86 -42.45
N LEU A 118 16.84 -23.14 -41.53
CA LEU A 118 16.08 -22.08 -40.83
C LEU A 118 17.00 -21.15 -40.03
N LEU A 119 17.99 -21.70 -39.32
CA LEU A 119 18.95 -20.91 -38.54
C LEU A 119 19.85 -20.04 -39.43
N ASP A 120 20.35 -20.57 -40.55
CA ASP A 120 21.12 -19.81 -41.53
C ASP A 120 20.26 -18.70 -42.18
N SER A 121 18.99 -19.00 -42.48
CA SER A 121 18.05 -18.03 -43.06
C SER A 121 17.68 -16.90 -42.09
N CYS A 122 17.62 -17.20 -40.79
CA CYS A 122 17.39 -16.22 -39.73
C CYS A 122 18.47 -15.10 -39.72
N GLN A 123 19.69 -15.41 -40.19
CA GLN A 123 20.78 -14.45 -40.33
C GLN A 123 20.72 -13.70 -41.68
N ARG A 124 20.33 -14.39 -42.76
CA ARG A 124 20.31 -13.83 -44.12
C ARG A 124 19.09 -12.98 -44.43
N VAL A 125 17.98 -13.18 -43.73
CA VAL A 125 16.70 -12.48 -43.99
C VAL A 125 16.20 -11.80 -42.70
N PRO A 126 16.72 -10.60 -42.36
CA PRO A 126 16.39 -9.90 -41.10
C PRO A 126 14.89 -9.64 -40.92
N ASP A 127 14.20 -9.27 -42.00
CA ASP A 127 12.79 -8.87 -42.00
C ASP A 127 11.81 -10.03 -41.75
N SER A 128 12.29 -11.28 -41.82
CA SER A 128 11.52 -12.49 -41.52
C SER A 128 12.03 -13.24 -40.29
N ARG A 129 13.01 -12.66 -39.57
CA ARG A 129 13.66 -13.26 -38.41
C ARG A 129 12.65 -13.76 -37.37
N LEU A 130 11.69 -12.93 -36.96
CA LEU A 130 10.70 -13.31 -35.95
C LEU A 130 9.81 -14.45 -36.42
N ALA A 131 9.38 -14.46 -37.70
CA ALA A 131 8.56 -15.54 -38.24
C ALA A 131 9.33 -16.87 -38.32
N ILE A 132 10.62 -16.81 -38.66
CA ILE A 132 11.52 -17.98 -38.67
C ILE A 132 11.72 -18.51 -37.25
N LEU A 133 11.99 -17.62 -36.28
CA LEU A 133 12.16 -18.00 -34.88
C LEU A 133 10.87 -18.56 -34.26
N GLU A 134 9.71 -18.00 -34.60
CA GLU A 134 8.41 -18.53 -34.18
C GLU A 134 8.21 -19.94 -34.72
N CYS A 135 8.51 -20.17 -36.00
CA CYS A 135 8.49 -21.50 -36.60
C CYS A 135 9.41 -22.48 -35.84
N LEU A 136 10.66 -22.09 -35.59
CA LEU A 136 11.62 -22.89 -34.82
C LEU A 136 11.14 -23.20 -33.40
N SER A 137 10.35 -22.30 -32.78
CA SER A 137 9.84 -22.49 -31.42
C SER A 137 8.77 -23.58 -31.29
N VAL A 138 8.04 -23.87 -32.37
CA VAL A 138 6.94 -24.84 -32.39
C VAL A 138 7.41 -26.22 -32.85
N LEU A 139 8.54 -26.30 -33.55
CA LEU A 139 9.09 -27.57 -34.02
C LEU A 139 9.55 -28.46 -32.85
N PRO A 140 9.38 -29.80 -32.95
CA PRO A 140 9.88 -30.74 -31.95
C PRO A 140 11.42 -30.83 -32.02
N LEU A 141 12.11 -29.93 -31.31
CA LEU A 141 13.58 -29.86 -31.29
C LEU A 141 14.16 -30.57 -30.06
N THR A 142 15.20 -31.38 -30.25
CA THR A 142 15.95 -32.04 -29.17
C THR A 142 17.46 -31.77 -29.29
N GLY A 143 18.21 -32.01 -28.21
CA GLY A 143 19.68 -31.93 -28.22
C GLY A 143 20.25 -30.57 -28.61
N GLU A 144 21.24 -30.59 -29.52
CA GLU A 144 21.97 -29.41 -30.00
C GLU A 144 21.13 -28.48 -30.89
N ALA A 145 20.21 -29.03 -31.69
CA ALA A 145 19.31 -28.25 -32.53
C ALA A 145 18.46 -27.26 -31.72
N ARG A 146 17.94 -27.70 -30.56
CA ARG A 146 17.20 -26.85 -29.62
C ARG A 146 18.08 -25.77 -29.01
N LYS A 147 19.30 -26.13 -28.57
CA LYS A 147 20.26 -25.15 -28.01
C LYS A 147 20.63 -24.09 -29.03
N ALA A 148 20.87 -24.47 -30.28
CA ALA A 148 21.18 -23.55 -31.37
C ALA A 148 20.01 -22.60 -31.65
N SER A 149 18.77 -23.11 -31.66
CA SER A 149 17.56 -22.28 -31.77
C SER A 149 17.41 -21.29 -30.61
N PHE A 150 17.62 -21.73 -29.37
CA PHE A 150 17.61 -20.83 -28.21
C PHE A 150 18.70 -19.75 -28.33
N GLN A 151 19.94 -20.12 -28.65
CA GLN A 151 21.04 -19.16 -28.80
C GLN A 151 20.78 -18.15 -29.91
N GLN A 152 20.18 -18.58 -31.03
CA GLN A 152 19.86 -17.67 -32.13
C GLN A 152 18.71 -16.72 -31.76
N ALA A 153 17.66 -17.21 -31.10
CA ALA A 153 16.60 -16.35 -30.56
C ALA A 153 17.15 -15.37 -29.53
N PHE A 154 18.03 -15.83 -28.64
CA PHE A 154 18.62 -15.03 -27.58
C PHE A 154 19.53 -13.92 -28.13
N LYS A 155 20.38 -14.23 -29.12
CA LYS A 155 21.18 -13.22 -29.84
C LYS A 155 20.31 -12.16 -30.52
N SER A 156 19.09 -12.52 -30.90
CA SER A 156 18.17 -11.61 -31.57
C SER A 156 17.64 -10.50 -30.65
N LEU A 157 17.73 -10.65 -29.32
CA LEU A 157 17.32 -9.61 -28.36
C LEU A 157 18.07 -8.29 -28.57
N ALA A 158 19.33 -8.34 -29.00
CA ALA A 158 20.13 -7.14 -29.28
C ALA A 158 19.92 -6.58 -30.70
N LEU A 159 19.17 -7.29 -31.56
CA LEU A 159 19.05 -7.00 -32.99
C LEU A 159 17.64 -6.60 -33.42
N VAL A 160 16.63 -6.83 -32.57
CA VAL A 160 15.22 -6.49 -32.84
C VAL A 160 14.88 -5.14 -32.26
N LYS A 161 13.89 -4.47 -32.85
CA LYS A 161 13.37 -3.20 -32.30
C LYS A 161 12.61 -3.48 -31.01
N GLU A 162 12.54 -2.49 -30.11
CA GLU A 162 11.74 -2.58 -28.88
C GLU A 162 10.31 -3.05 -29.14
N SER A 163 9.63 -2.53 -30.18
CA SER A 163 8.28 -2.95 -30.58
C SER A 163 8.12 -4.46 -30.85
N GLU A 164 9.21 -5.16 -31.17
CA GLU A 164 9.23 -6.58 -31.51
C GLU A 164 9.55 -7.49 -30.31
N TRP A 165 9.99 -6.90 -29.20
CA TRP A 165 10.32 -7.62 -27.96
C TRP A 165 9.24 -8.57 -27.48
N PRO A 166 7.95 -8.18 -27.45
CA PRO A 166 6.95 -9.07 -26.87
C PRO A 166 6.77 -10.36 -27.67
N SER A 167 6.93 -10.29 -28.99
CA SER A 167 6.92 -11.48 -29.86
C SER A 167 8.15 -12.36 -29.61
N LEU A 168 9.33 -11.74 -29.49
CA LEU A 168 10.58 -12.47 -29.24
C LEU A 168 10.61 -13.12 -27.84
N LEU A 169 10.09 -12.45 -26.81
CA LEU A 169 9.98 -13.00 -25.46
C LEU A 169 9.07 -14.22 -25.41
N ARG A 170 7.93 -14.18 -26.12
CA ARG A 170 7.04 -15.34 -26.26
C ARG A 170 7.77 -16.55 -26.86
N ILE A 171 8.57 -16.32 -27.90
CA ILE A 171 9.40 -17.36 -28.54
C ILE A 171 10.43 -17.91 -27.54
N LEU A 172 11.17 -17.02 -26.87
CA LEU A 172 12.22 -17.40 -25.91
C LEU A 172 11.67 -18.22 -24.74
N PHE A 173 10.52 -17.82 -24.19
CA PHE A 173 9.88 -18.53 -23.09
C PHE A 173 9.38 -19.93 -23.48
N ARG A 174 8.99 -20.14 -24.76
CA ARG A 174 8.63 -21.47 -25.26
C ARG A 174 9.85 -22.40 -25.38
N ILE A 175 10.97 -21.88 -25.89
CA ILE A 175 12.15 -22.70 -26.22
C ILE A 175 13.03 -22.97 -25.00
N VAL A 176 13.11 -22.05 -24.04
CA VAL A 176 13.93 -22.20 -22.81
C VAL A 176 13.67 -23.55 -22.15
N SER A 177 14.71 -24.28 -21.77
CA SER A 177 14.55 -25.68 -21.35
C SER A 177 15.04 -25.96 -19.93
N ASP A 178 16.00 -25.16 -19.44
CA ASP A 178 16.63 -25.39 -18.15
C ASP A 178 16.87 -24.09 -17.37
N LYS A 179 17.28 -24.24 -16.10
CA LYS A 179 17.52 -23.11 -15.19
C LYS A 179 18.64 -22.19 -15.68
N ARG A 180 19.66 -22.72 -16.35
CA ARG A 180 20.81 -21.94 -16.81
C ARG A 180 20.41 -21.02 -17.96
N GLU A 181 19.68 -21.56 -18.93
CA GLU A 181 19.10 -20.77 -20.03
C GLU A 181 18.13 -19.71 -19.51
N ALA A 182 17.27 -20.06 -18.54
CA ALA A 182 16.35 -19.12 -17.91
C ALA A 182 17.07 -18.00 -17.12
N MET A 183 18.14 -18.32 -16.37
CA MET A 183 18.95 -17.32 -15.67
C MET A 183 19.62 -16.36 -16.65
N MET A 184 20.20 -16.90 -17.73
CA MET A 184 20.83 -16.09 -18.78
C MET A 184 19.81 -15.15 -19.43
N LEU A 185 18.62 -15.66 -19.74
CA LEU A 185 17.51 -14.88 -20.28
C LEU A 185 17.11 -13.74 -19.33
N TRP A 186 16.86 -14.03 -18.06
CA TRP A 186 16.48 -12.99 -17.08
C TRP A 186 17.56 -11.96 -16.84
N SER A 187 18.83 -12.36 -16.73
CA SER A 187 19.93 -11.40 -16.59
C SER A 187 20.00 -10.42 -17.76
N THR A 188 19.73 -10.89 -18.98
CA THR A 188 19.78 -10.05 -20.18
C THR A 188 18.56 -9.15 -20.29
N ILE A 189 17.36 -9.70 -20.05
CA ILE A 189 16.11 -8.93 -20.01
C ILE A 189 16.20 -7.84 -18.97
N ARG A 190 16.76 -8.12 -17.78
CA ARG A 190 16.93 -7.11 -16.73
C ARG A 190 17.92 -6.04 -17.15
N VAL A 191 19.13 -6.39 -17.61
CA VAL A 191 20.13 -5.42 -18.08
C VAL A 191 19.57 -4.50 -19.18
N GLN A 192 18.89 -5.06 -20.17
CA GLN A 192 18.27 -4.28 -21.24
C GLN A 192 17.03 -3.52 -20.75
N GLY A 193 16.31 -4.06 -19.77
CA GLY A 193 15.16 -3.42 -19.16
C GLY A 193 15.49 -2.28 -18.21
N ASN A 194 16.76 -2.06 -17.90
CA ASN A 194 17.23 -0.89 -17.15
C ASN A 194 16.99 0.42 -17.90
N ASP A 195 16.99 0.35 -19.23
CA ASP A 195 16.77 1.50 -20.10
C ASP A 195 15.27 1.78 -20.33
N PHE A 196 14.37 0.91 -19.83
CA PHE A 196 12.93 1.15 -19.99
C PHE A 196 12.46 2.29 -19.10
N GLU A 197 11.98 3.36 -19.73
CA GLU A 197 11.13 4.34 -19.06
C GLU A 197 9.77 3.71 -18.71
N VAL A 198 9.12 4.22 -17.66
CA VAL A 198 7.76 3.81 -17.31
C VAL A 198 6.78 4.35 -18.35
N ASN A 199 6.46 3.53 -19.35
CA ASN A 199 5.65 3.88 -20.51
C ASN A 199 4.77 2.70 -21.00
N ASP A 200 4.01 2.92 -22.09
CA ASP A 200 3.15 1.89 -22.71
C ASP A 200 3.94 0.64 -23.12
N HIS A 201 5.18 0.83 -23.59
CA HIS A 201 6.03 -0.26 -24.04
C HIS A 201 6.40 -1.21 -22.90
N LEU A 202 6.83 -0.66 -21.75
CA LEU A 202 7.13 -1.44 -20.57
C LEU A 202 5.93 -2.29 -20.12
N MET A 203 4.72 -1.71 -20.16
CA MET A 203 3.52 -2.45 -19.75
C MET A 203 3.15 -3.57 -20.72
N MET A 204 3.28 -3.35 -22.03
CA MET A 204 3.08 -4.42 -23.01
C MET A 204 4.08 -5.56 -22.78
N VAL A 205 5.36 -5.23 -22.57
CA VAL A 205 6.40 -6.23 -22.25
C VAL A 205 6.04 -7.01 -20.97
N ALA A 206 5.65 -6.31 -19.90
CA ALA A 206 5.23 -6.94 -18.65
C ALA A 206 4.01 -7.86 -18.84
N GLN A 207 2.98 -7.40 -19.56
CA GLN A 207 1.79 -8.20 -19.86
C GLN A 207 2.15 -9.48 -20.61
N HIS A 208 3.01 -9.39 -21.63
CA HIS A 208 3.46 -10.56 -22.38
C HIS A 208 4.28 -11.54 -21.55
N ILE A 209 5.08 -11.04 -20.60
CA ILE A 209 5.77 -11.90 -19.62
C ILE A 209 4.76 -12.65 -18.74
N PHE A 210 3.72 -11.96 -18.25
CA PHE A 210 2.67 -12.60 -17.47
C PHE A 210 1.85 -13.62 -18.27
N ASP A 211 1.59 -13.36 -19.55
CA ASP A 211 0.93 -14.31 -20.44
C ASP A 211 1.82 -15.54 -20.67
N GLY A 212 3.13 -15.35 -20.83
CA GLY A 212 4.12 -16.42 -20.88
C GLY A 212 4.11 -17.27 -19.60
N PHE A 213 4.05 -16.63 -18.43
CA PHE A 213 3.87 -17.33 -17.17
C PHE A 213 2.56 -18.14 -17.11
N ARG A 214 1.50 -17.72 -17.79
CA ARG A 214 0.17 -18.36 -17.78
C ARG A 214 -0.05 -19.44 -18.82
N GLN A 215 0.76 -19.56 -19.86
CA GLN A 215 0.47 -20.45 -20.98
C GLN A 215 1.37 -21.69 -21.05
N ASP A 216 2.62 -21.61 -20.57
CA ASP A 216 3.63 -22.66 -20.83
C ASP A 216 3.53 -23.88 -19.89
N GLN A 217 4.11 -25.03 -20.20
CA GLN A 217 4.32 -26.12 -19.23
C GLN A 217 5.48 -25.82 -18.27
N LYS A 218 6.34 -24.85 -18.63
CA LYS A 218 7.56 -24.46 -17.90
C LYS A 218 7.38 -23.25 -16.96
N ARG A 219 6.13 -22.95 -16.58
CA ARG A 219 5.75 -21.76 -15.78
C ARG A 219 6.60 -21.60 -14.54
N ASP A 220 6.73 -22.69 -13.78
CA ASP A 220 7.46 -22.71 -12.52
C ASP A 220 8.95 -22.41 -12.71
N LEU A 221 9.55 -22.90 -13.80
CA LEU A 221 10.96 -22.69 -14.08
C LEU A 221 11.24 -21.21 -14.31
N LEU A 222 10.52 -20.59 -15.25
CA LEU A 222 10.72 -19.19 -15.59
C LEU A 222 10.45 -18.26 -14.41
N ARG A 223 9.34 -18.46 -13.68
CA ARG A 223 8.98 -17.64 -12.51
C ARG A 223 9.95 -17.79 -11.34
N LYS A 224 10.30 -19.03 -10.95
CA LYS A 224 11.24 -19.26 -9.83
C LYS A 224 12.62 -18.71 -10.16
N THR A 225 13.04 -18.84 -11.41
CA THR A 225 14.33 -18.33 -11.86
C THR A 225 14.34 -16.80 -11.90
N TYR A 226 13.23 -16.17 -12.31
CA TYR A 226 13.06 -14.72 -12.23
C TYR A 226 13.18 -14.23 -10.78
N LEU A 227 12.37 -14.75 -9.86
CA LEU A 227 12.38 -14.35 -8.45
C LEU A 227 13.75 -14.53 -7.81
N TYR A 228 14.44 -15.64 -8.10
CA TYR A 228 15.81 -15.88 -7.67
C TYR A 228 16.79 -14.86 -8.26
N SER A 229 16.66 -14.52 -9.54
CA SER A 229 17.53 -13.55 -10.20
C SER A 229 17.41 -12.14 -9.61
N VAL A 230 16.20 -11.76 -9.17
CA VAL A 230 15.96 -10.46 -8.52
C VAL A 230 16.46 -10.48 -7.07
N SER A 231 16.27 -11.58 -6.34
CA SER A 231 16.70 -11.68 -4.94
C SER A 231 18.22 -11.65 -4.77
N GLU A 232 18.96 -12.26 -5.71
CA GLU A 232 20.43 -12.29 -5.70
C GLU A 232 21.07 -11.06 -6.35
N SER A 233 20.28 -10.14 -6.90
CA SER A 233 20.76 -8.95 -7.57
C SER A 233 21.41 -7.98 -6.58
N GLU A 234 22.64 -7.56 -6.87
CA GLU A 234 23.27 -6.40 -6.22
C GLU A 234 22.86 -5.08 -6.89
N ASP A 235 22.44 -5.15 -8.16
CA ASP A 235 21.90 -4.01 -8.89
C ASP A 235 20.57 -3.56 -8.28
N GLY A 236 20.33 -2.23 -8.29
CA GLY A 236 19.09 -1.62 -7.80
C GLY A 236 17.86 -2.10 -8.57
N ALA A 237 16.68 -1.92 -7.99
CA ALA A 237 15.43 -2.35 -8.64
C ALA A 237 15.16 -1.57 -9.94
N HIS A 238 14.71 -2.29 -10.97
CA HIS A 238 14.39 -1.72 -12.27
C HIS A 238 12.88 -1.54 -12.46
N PRO A 239 12.42 -0.68 -13.38
CA PRO A 239 11.00 -0.47 -13.66
C PRO A 239 10.25 -1.78 -13.99
N LEU A 240 10.87 -2.65 -14.78
CA LEU A 240 10.33 -3.97 -15.08
C LEU A 240 10.24 -4.86 -13.84
N ASP A 241 11.21 -4.79 -12.93
CA ASP A 241 11.19 -5.57 -11.70
C ASP A 241 10.03 -5.16 -10.79
N VAL A 242 9.80 -3.85 -10.63
CA VAL A 242 8.66 -3.34 -9.86
C VAL A 242 7.34 -3.84 -10.45
N MET A 243 7.17 -3.74 -11.77
CA MET A 243 5.95 -4.19 -12.47
C MET A 243 5.69 -5.69 -12.32
N LEU A 244 6.72 -6.51 -12.52
CA LEU A 244 6.59 -7.96 -12.43
C LEU A 244 6.35 -8.41 -10.99
N LEU A 245 7.04 -7.84 -10.00
CA LEU A 245 6.83 -8.17 -8.60
C LEU A 245 5.43 -7.77 -8.12
N LEU A 246 4.92 -6.59 -8.54
CA LEU A 246 3.54 -6.18 -8.26
C LEU A 246 2.54 -7.19 -8.82
N GLY A 247 2.68 -7.61 -10.06
CA GLY A 247 1.73 -8.58 -10.62
C GLY A 247 1.90 -10.02 -10.09
N LEU A 248 3.03 -10.34 -9.46
CA LEU A 248 3.29 -11.65 -8.82
C LEU A 248 2.92 -11.67 -7.32
N SER A 249 2.70 -10.52 -6.68
CA SER A 249 2.56 -10.42 -5.23
C SER A 249 1.40 -11.24 -4.65
N ASN A 250 0.35 -11.48 -5.44
CA ASN A 250 -0.80 -12.29 -5.01
C ASN A 250 -0.63 -13.80 -5.26
N GLU A 251 0.20 -14.20 -6.23
CA GLU A 251 0.45 -15.61 -6.55
C GLU A 251 1.68 -16.15 -5.78
N HIS A 252 2.62 -15.28 -5.44
CA HIS A 252 3.90 -15.61 -4.81
C HIS A 252 4.25 -14.60 -3.71
N GLU A 253 3.37 -14.54 -2.71
CA GLU A 253 3.49 -13.72 -1.49
C GLU A 253 4.88 -13.82 -0.83
N ASP A 254 5.24 -14.99 -0.27
CA ASP A 254 6.48 -15.09 0.53
C ASP A 254 7.76 -14.72 -0.24
N PRO A 255 7.96 -15.14 -1.51
CA PRO A 255 9.16 -14.74 -2.26
C PRO A 255 9.23 -13.24 -2.54
N VAL A 256 8.11 -12.61 -2.92
CA VAL A 256 8.06 -11.18 -3.23
C VAL A 256 8.29 -10.36 -1.98
N ASP A 257 7.65 -10.74 -0.87
CA ASP A 257 7.78 -10.10 0.42
C ASP A 257 9.23 -10.14 0.93
N LYS A 258 9.95 -11.25 0.73
CA LYS A 258 11.38 -11.36 1.06
C LYS A 258 12.27 -10.44 0.22
N ILE A 259 11.94 -10.25 -1.06
CA ILE A 259 12.67 -9.32 -1.95
C ILE A 259 12.45 -7.89 -1.47
N PHE A 260 11.22 -7.50 -1.21
CA PHE A 260 10.92 -6.16 -0.69
C PHE A 260 11.54 -5.91 0.69
N ASP A 261 11.51 -6.88 1.60
CA ASP A 261 12.20 -6.76 2.90
C ASP A 261 13.71 -6.62 2.74
N SER A 262 14.33 -7.34 1.79
CA SER A 262 15.74 -7.17 1.44
C SER A 262 16.03 -5.74 0.97
N TRP A 263 15.22 -5.20 0.05
CA TRP A 263 15.38 -3.83 -0.43
C TRP A 263 15.17 -2.77 0.65
N LEU A 264 14.18 -2.96 1.53
CA LEU A 264 13.90 -2.07 2.65
C LEU A 264 15.03 -2.10 3.70
N SER A 265 15.54 -3.29 4.02
CA SER A 265 16.66 -3.44 4.98
C SER A 265 17.97 -2.84 4.48
N ARG A 266 18.18 -2.81 3.16
CA ARG A 266 19.32 -2.18 2.49
C ARG A 266 19.12 -0.70 2.16
N ALA A 267 17.98 -0.11 2.54
CA ALA A 267 17.60 1.26 2.20
C ALA A 267 17.65 1.57 0.69
N CYS A 268 17.38 0.57 -0.16
CA CYS A 268 17.38 0.69 -1.62
C CYS A 268 16.00 0.44 -2.25
N PHE A 269 14.93 0.50 -1.45
CA PHE A 269 13.58 0.32 -1.94
C PHE A 269 13.20 1.40 -2.97
N PRO A 270 12.63 1.03 -4.14
CA PRO A 270 12.49 1.95 -5.27
C PRO A 270 11.21 2.81 -5.21
N TYR A 271 11.06 3.63 -4.16
CA TYR A 271 9.86 4.46 -3.94
C TYR A 271 9.48 5.32 -5.17
N ALA A 272 10.47 5.97 -5.80
CA ALA A 272 10.24 6.82 -6.97
C ALA A 272 9.75 6.03 -8.19
N LEU A 273 10.24 4.80 -8.40
CA LEU A 273 9.76 3.95 -9.49
C LEU A 273 8.34 3.44 -9.21
N CYS A 274 8.04 3.06 -7.96
CA CYS A 274 6.68 2.70 -7.56
C CYS A 274 5.71 3.86 -7.80
N GLU A 275 6.10 5.09 -7.45
CA GLU A 275 5.31 6.30 -7.74
C GLU A 275 5.08 6.49 -9.24
N ALA A 276 6.13 6.34 -10.06
CA ALA A 276 6.02 6.47 -11.51
C ALA A 276 5.07 5.41 -12.10
N VAL A 277 5.16 4.16 -11.64
CA VAL A 277 4.26 3.07 -12.02
C VAL A 277 2.81 3.38 -11.63
N VAL A 278 2.57 3.82 -10.39
CA VAL A 278 1.22 4.20 -9.92
C VAL A 278 0.65 5.31 -10.80
N LYS A 279 1.40 6.39 -11.00
CA LYS A 279 1.00 7.51 -11.87
C LYS A 279 0.61 7.01 -13.24
N TRP A 280 1.45 6.20 -13.86
CA TRP A 280 1.25 5.71 -15.21
C TRP A 280 0.04 4.77 -15.34
N VAL A 281 -0.06 3.76 -14.47
CA VAL A 281 -1.16 2.79 -14.45
C VAL A 281 -2.50 3.49 -14.21
N CYS A 282 -2.50 4.56 -13.41
CA CYS A 282 -3.70 5.31 -13.06
C CYS A 282 -4.05 6.45 -14.04
N SER A 283 -3.07 7.05 -14.74
CA SER A 283 -3.26 8.23 -15.62
C SER A 283 -3.74 7.90 -17.03
N SER A 284 -3.45 6.69 -17.51
CA SER A 284 -3.53 6.37 -18.93
C SER A 284 -4.98 6.16 -19.39
N SER A 285 -5.30 6.66 -20.58
CA SER A 285 -6.53 6.35 -21.36
C SER A 285 -6.71 4.83 -21.47
N ARG A 286 -7.49 4.28 -20.54
CA ARG A 286 -7.47 2.88 -20.09
C ARG A 286 -7.86 1.83 -21.14
N GLU A 287 -8.44 2.23 -22.26
CA GLU A 287 -9.16 1.30 -23.15
C GLU A 287 -8.33 0.74 -24.31
N ASN A 288 -7.15 1.32 -24.63
CA ASN A 288 -6.46 0.96 -25.88
C ASN A 288 -5.17 0.13 -25.75
N VAL A 289 -4.53 0.05 -24.56
CA VAL A 289 -3.18 -0.52 -24.46
C VAL A 289 -3.09 -1.77 -23.58
N LEU A 290 -3.88 -1.86 -22.51
CA LEU A 290 -3.77 -2.94 -21.52
C LEU A 290 -5.02 -3.80 -21.47
N SER A 291 -4.84 -5.11 -21.29
CA SER A 291 -5.99 -5.96 -20.98
C SER A 291 -6.52 -5.63 -19.58
N SER A 292 -7.85 -5.67 -19.42
CA SER A 292 -8.50 -5.49 -18.11
C SER A 292 -7.94 -6.44 -17.04
N SER A 293 -7.57 -7.66 -17.45
CA SER A 293 -6.99 -8.67 -16.57
C SER A 293 -5.57 -8.33 -16.07
N PHE A 294 -4.77 -7.66 -16.91
CA PHE A 294 -3.43 -7.22 -16.52
C PHE A 294 -3.51 -6.02 -15.60
N TYR A 295 -4.36 -5.04 -15.92
CA TYR A 295 -4.62 -3.88 -15.06
C TYR A 295 -5.04 -4.32 -13.66
N GLN A 296 -6.06 -5.18 -13.54
CA GLN A 296 -6.56 -5.62 -12.23
C GLN A 296 -5.44 -6.31 -11.42
N ARG A 297 -4.64 -7.16 -12.07
CA ARG A 297 -3.51 -7.84 -11.41
C ARG A 297 -2.50 -6.85 -10.83
N VAL A 298 -2.12 -5.82 -11.59
CA VAL A 298 -1.15 -4.81 -11.11
C VAL A 298 -1.76 -3.98 -9.99
N VAL A 299 -3.03 -3.58 -10.11
CA VAL A 299 -3.73 -2.82 -9.07
C VAL A 299 -3.86 -3.61 -7.78
N ASP A 300 -4.24 -4.90 -7.85
CA ASP A 300 -4.28 -5.76 -6.66
C ASP A 300 -2.90 -5.85 -6.00
N GLY A 301 -1.84 -5.88 -6.81
CA GLY A 301 -0.46 -5.82 -6.32
C GLY A 301 -0.10 -4.51 -5.64
N LEU A 302 -0.58 -3.38 -6.16
CA LEU A 302 -0.39 -2.05 -5.54
C LEU A 302 -1.12 -1.96 -4.19
N LEU A 303 -2.36 -2.47 -4.11
CA LEU A 303 -3.13 -2.53 -2.86
C LEU A 303 -2.41 -3.36 -1.81
N ARG A 304 -1.87 -4.52 -2.21
CA ARG A 304 -1.06 -5.38 -1.34
C ARG A 304 0.24 -4.69 -0.92
N LEU A 305 0.93 -4.02 -1.86
CA LEU A 305 2.14 -3.28 -1.55
C LEU A 305 1.89 -2.18 -0.51
N ALA A 306 0.77 -1.46 -0.60
CA ALA A 306 0.41 -0.44 0.37
C ALA A 306 0.31 -1.02 1.79
N MET A 307 -0.37 -2.17 1.94
CA MET A 307 -0.49 -2.86 3.22
C MET A 307 0.86 -3.40 3.71
N PHE A 308 1.64 -4.00 2.81
CA PHE A 308 2.99 -4.48 3.09
C PHE A 308 3.89 -3.35 3.64
N LEU A 309 3.87 -2.18 2.99
CA LEU A 309 4.68 -1.03 3.39
C LEU A 309 4.26 -0.49 4.76
N LEU A 310 2.96 -0.34 5.03
CA LEU A 310 2.47 0.14 6.32
C LEU A 310 2.77 -0.83 7.48
N LEU A 311 2.93 -2.12 7.18
CA LEU A 311 3.33 -3.15 8.14
C LEU A 311 4.86 -3.32 8.24
N THR A 312 5.66 -2.54 7.50
CA THR A 312 7.12 -2.68 7.45
C THR A 312 7.77 -2.49 8.80
N HIS A 313 7.37 -1.49 9.59
CA HIS A 313 8.05 -1.21 10.86
C HIS A 313 7.92 -2.30 11.93
N ALA A 314 6.93 -3.19 11.80
CA ALA A 314 6.88 -4.39 12.63
C ALA A 314 7.97 -5.42 12.26
N ARG A 315 8.49 -5.35 11.03
CA ARG A 315 9.39 -6.31 10.39
C ARG A 315 10.82 -5.77 10.24
N VAL A 316 10.99 -4.51 9.84
CA VAL A 316 12.26 -3.81 9.62
C VAL A 316 12.26 -2.52 10.42
N SER A 317 12.97 -2.49 11.56
CA SER A 317 12.96 -1.36 12.49
C SER A 317 13.74 -0.13 12.01
N THR A 318 14.64 -0.30 11.04
CA THR A 318 15.56 0.73 10.54
C THR A 318 15.01 1.53 9.36
N CYS A 319 13.80 1.24 8.90
CA CYS A 319 13.25 1.84 7.69
C CYS A 319 12.68 3.25 7.96
N GLU A 320 12.62 4.09 6.92
CA GLU A 320 12.04 5.44 7.02
C GLU A 320 10.53 5.42 6.69
N MET A 321 9.72 6.01 7.56
CA MET A 321 8.25 6.06 7.41
C MET A 321 7.77 6.99 6.30
N GLN A 322 8.42 8.15 6.15
CA GLN A 322 7.90 9.25 5.33
C GLN A 322 7.73 8.86 3.85
N PRO A 323 8.70 8.19 3.19
CA PRO A 323 8.54 7.75 1.81
C PRO A 323 7.39 6.73 1.62
N MET A 324 7.15 5.88 2.61
CA MET A 324 6.05 4.90 2.58
C MET A 324 4.70 5.60 2.63
N VAL A 325 4.50 6.47 3.62
CA VAL A 325 3.25 7.22 3.79
C VAL A 325 2.96 8.07 2.55
N ALA A 326 3.99 8.74 2.00
CA ALA A 326 3.85 9.52 0.77
C ALA A 326 3.42 8.68 -0.43
N LEU A 327 4.03 7.51 -0.65
CA LEU A 327 3.67 6.62 -1.75
C LEU A 327 2.24 6.09 -1.61
N VAL A 328 1.84 5.65 -0.41
CA VAL A 328 0.46 5.16 -0.18
C VAL A 328 -0.54 6.30 -0.36
N TYR A 329 -0.22 7.51 0.10
CA TYR A 329 -1.07 8.68 -0.10
C TYR A 329 -1.26 9.02 -1.59
N GLN A 330 -0.20 8.91 -2.39
CA GLN A 330 -0.30 9.07 -3.84
C GLN A 330 -1.18 7.99 -4.49
N MET A 331 -1.08 6.73 -4.05
CA MET A 331 -1.97 5.66 -4.53
C MET A 331 -3.44 6.01 -4.25
N ILE A 332 -3.77 6.50 -3.05
CA ILE A 332 -5.13 6.93 -2.71
C ILE A 332 -5.65 8.00 -3.68
N ASN A 333 -4.79 8.95 -4.06
CA ASN A 333 -5.19 10.06 -4.93
C ASN A 333 -5.34 9.67 -6.41
N LEU A 334 -4.63 8.64 -6.86
CA LEU A 334 -4.55 8.26 -8.28
C LEU A 334 -5.45 7.07 -8.62
N LEU A 335 -5.73 6.17 -7.68
CA LEU A 335 -6.60 5.01 -7.91
C LEU A 335 -8.02 5.44 -8.29
N ASP A 336 -8.69 4.60 -9.10
CA ASP A 336 -10.11 4.79 -9.37
C ASP A 336 -10.98 4.60 -8.12
N HIS A 337 -12.22 5.06 -8.20
CA HIS A 337 -13.13 5.08 -7.06
C HIS A 337 -13.29 3.70 -6.37
N ALA A 338 -13.35 2.61 -7.15
CA ALA A 338 -13.52 1.27 -6.59
C ALA A 338 -12.27 0.82 -5.80
N ASN A 339 -11.09 0.91 -6.41
CA ASN A 339 -9.85 0.45 -5.79
C ASN A 339 -9.41 1.38 -4.66
N ARG A 340 -9.63 2.69 -4.80
CA ARG A 340 -9.42 3.68 -3.74
C ARG A 340 -10.27 3.38 -2.52
N ASN A 341 -11.55 3.08 -2.68
CA ASN A 341 -12.43 2.75 -1.55
C ASN A 341 -12.03 1.42 -0.91
N SER A 342 -11.55 0.45 -1.69
CA SER A 342 -10.99 -0.79 -1.16
C SER A 342 -9.76 -0.52 -0.29
N LEU A 343 -8.81 0.29 -0.77
CA LEU A 343 -7.62 0.69 0.00
C LEU A 343 -8.01 1.40 1.30
N LEU A 344 -8.87 2.42 1.22
CA LEU A 344 -9.34 3.16 2.39
C LEU A 344 -10.05 2.26 3.40
N SER A 345 -10.86 1.30 2.94
CA SER A 345 -11.50 0.31 3.79
C SER A 345 -10.47 -0.57 4.52
N CYS A 346 -9.42 -1.01 3.83
CA CYS A 346 -8.33 -1.77 4.44
C CYS A 346 -7.55 -0.95 5.48
N LEU A 347 -7.31 0.34 5.21
CA LEU A 347 -6.64 1.24 6.15
C LEU A 347 -7.47 1.49 7.42
N VAL A 348 -8.78 1.71 7.27
CA VAL A 348 -9.69 1.88 8.40
C VAL A 348 -9.78 0.62 9.24
N HIS A 349 -9.84 -0.56 8.59
CA HIS A 349 -9.84 -1.85 9.29
C HIS A 349 -8.50 -2.11 9.99
N LEU A 350 -7.38 -1.83 9.33
CA LEU A 350 -6.06 -2.00 9.94
C LEU A 350 -5.88 -1.09 11.16
N SER A 351 -6.35 0.16 11.09
CA SER A 351 -6.41 1.07 12.23
C SER A 351 -7.22 0.47 13.39
N GLU A 352 -8.31 -0.26 13.12
CA GLU A 352 -9.12 -0.94 14.15
C GLU A 352 -8.45 -2.22 14.71
N GLU A 353 -7.78 -3.01 13.87
CA GLU A 353 -7.14 -4.26 14.29
C GLU A 353 -5.86 -4.03 15.11
N VAL A 354 -5.05 -3.05 14.73
CA VAL A 354 -3.82 -2.70 15.46
C VAL A 354 -4.14 -2.20 16.87
N ASP A 355 -5.24 -1.46 17.01
CA ASP A 355 -5.79 -1.10 18.32
C ASP A 355 -6.20 -2.33 19.14
N GLY A 356 -6.60 -3.45 18.51
CA GLY A 356 -6.94 -4.69 19.19
C GLY A 356 -5.72 -5.52 19.63
N LEU A 357 -4.65 -5.55 18.83
CA LEU A 357 -3.46 -6.39 19.06
C LEU A 357 -2.53 -5.88 20.18
N ALA A 358 -2.57 -4.57 20.50
CA ALA A 358 -1.80 -4.00 21.61
C ALA A 358 -2.17 -4.59 22.99
N VAL A 359 -3.31 -5.30 23.09
CA VAL A 359 -3.85 -5.89 24.33
C VAL A 359 -3.23 -7.26 24.66
N GLU A 360 -2.85 -8.07 23.66
CA GLU A 360 -2.53 -9.50 23.90
C GLU A 360 -1.08 -9.76 24.33
N LYS A 361 -0.15 -8.82 24.11
CA LYS A 361 1.28 -9.00 24.46
C LYS A 361 1.85 -7.76 25.18
N PRO A 362 1.85 -7.72 26.52
CA PRO A 362 2.38 -6.60 27.30
C PRO A 362 3.92 -6.52 27.31
N LYS A 363 4.64 -7.25 26.44
CA LYS A 363 6.12 -7.34 26.48
C LYS A 363 6.86 -6.37 25.54
N SER A 364 6.18 -5.66 24.63
CA SER A 364 6.77 -4.51 23.93
C SER A 364 5.68 -3.58 23.38
N THR A 365 5.44 -2.47 24.06
CA THR A 365 4.53 -1.38 23.63
C THR A 365 5.01 -0.66 22.36
N GLU A 366 6.26 -0.87 21.94
CA GLU A 366 6.87 -0.22 20.77
C GLU A 366 6.30 -0.71 19.42
N ARG A 367 6.02 -2.00 19.28
CA ARG A 367 5.57 -2.59 17.99
C ARG A 367 4.16 -2.17 17.55
N PRO A 368 3.12 -2.21 18.41
CA PRO A 368 1.78 -1.77 18.03
C PRO A 368 1.74 -0.28 17.69
N ASN A 369 2.46 0.55 18.46
CA ASN A 369 2.58 1.99 18.21
C ASN A 369 3.30 2.30 16.90
N ALA A 370 4.27 1.48 16.49
CA ALA A 370 4.99 1.65 15.23
C ALA A 370 4.12 1.41 13.99
N ILE A 371 3.05 0.61 14.07
CA ILE A 371 2.10 0.40 12.96
C ILE A 371 0.91 1.36 13.04
N CYS A 372 0.38 1.58 14.25
CA CYS A 372 -0.81 2.40 14.47
C CYS A 372 -0.60 3.85 14.00
N ARG A 373 0.58 4.40 14.31
CA ARG A 373 0.90 5.80 14.02
C ARG A 373 0.92 6.13 12.51
N PRO A 374 1.65 5.42 11.63
CA PRO A 374 1.64 5.70 10.19
C PRO A 374 0.27 5.60 9.53
N VAL A 375 -0.52 4.59 9.93
CA VAL A 375 -1.86 4.38 9.37
C VAL A 375 -2.77 5.54 9.78
N ASN A 376 -2.73 5.94 11.04
CA ASN A 376 -3.54 7.05 11.52
C ASN A 376 -3.04 8.41 11.02
N ASP A 377 -1.73 8.62 10.90
CA ASP A 377 -1.13 9.83 10.29
C ASP A 377 -1.58 9.97 8.83
N LEU A 378 -1.55 8.87 8.06
CA LEU A 378 -2.05 8.82 6.70
C LEU A 378 -3.55 9.14 6.63
N LEU A 379 -4.38 8.55 7.50
CA LEU A 379 -5.81 8.82 7.53
C LEU A 379 -6.12 10.27 7.93
N ILE A 380 -5.34 10.88 8.84
CA ILE A 380 -5.43 12.31 9.14
C ILE A 380 -5.09 13.14 7.90
N GLN A 381 -3.99 12.80 7.20
CA GLN A 381 -3.59 13.50 5.99
C GLN A 381 -4.69 13.46 4.92
N VAL A 382 -5.30 12.28 4.71
CA VAL A 382 -6.47 12.14 3.82
C VAL A 382 -7.64 12.99 4.31
N ALA A 383 -7.95 12.98 5.61
CA ALA A 383 -9.04 13.76 6.17
C ALA A 383 -8.84 15.28 5.99
N GLN A 384 -7.61 15.77 6.11
CA GLN A 384 -7.29 17.19 5.96
C GLN A 384 -7.32 17.66 4.50
N GLN A 385 -6.88 16.82 3.56
CA GLN A 385 -6.74 17.22 2.15
C GLN A 385 -7.93 16.81 1.28
N SER A 386 -8.62 15.72 1.61
CA SER A 386 -9.74 15.15 0.84
C SER A 386 -10.75 14.44 1.75
N PRO A 387 -11.41 15.18 2.66
CA PRO A 387 -12.34 14.63 3.66
C PRO A 387 -13.51 13.85 3.06
N ASP A 388 -13.94 14.21 1.84
CA ASP A 388 -15.04 13.55 1.14
C ASP A 388 -14.81 12.04 0.93
N LEU A 389 -13.54 11.63 0.79
CA LEU A 389 -13.15 10.23 0.62
C LEU A 389 -13.42 9.39 1.87
N LEU A 390 -13.48 10.01 3.04
CA LEU A 390 -13.67 9.32 4.32
C LEU A 390 -15.11 9.37 4.85
N ILE A 391 -16.01 10.14 4.22
CA ILE A 391 -17.44 10.19 4.56
C ILE A 391 -18.07 8.78 4.65
N PRO A 392 -17.80 7.83 3.73
CA PRO A 392 -18.38 6.48 3.81
C PRO A 392 -18.00 5.70 5.09
N PHE A 393 -16.90 6.07 5.73
CA PHE A 393 -16.36 5.40 6.93
C PHE A 393 -16.67 6.12 8.24
N LYS A 394 -17.39 7.26 8.18
CA LYS A 394 -17.75 8.10 9.34
C LYS A 394 -18.37 7.30 10.49
N GLU A 395 -19.35 6.44 10.19
CA GLU A 395 -20.03 5.62 11.20
C GLU A 395 -19.08 4.64 11.90
N THR A 396 -18.08 4.13 11.19
CA THR A 396 -17.05 3.25 11.77
C THR A 396 -16.23 4.00 12.81
N PHE A 397 -15.80 5.23 12.52
CA PHE A 397 -15.08 6.08 13.47
C PHE A 397 -15.95 6.46 14.68
N MET A 398 -17.21 6.82 14.46
CA MET A 398 -18.15 7.14 15.55
C MET A 398 -18.38 5.95 16.48
N ARG A 399 -18.58 4.75 15.90
CA ARG A 399 -18.75 3.49 16.65
C ARG A 399 -17.52 3.17 17.48
N ARG A 400 -16.32 3.37 16.93
CA ARG A 400 -15.05 3.16 17.65
C ARG A 400 -14.94 4.05 18.89
N LEU A 401 -15.27 5.34 18.80
CA LEU A 401 -15.29 6.24 19.97
C LEU A 401 -16.35 5.85 21.01
N CYS A 402 -17.49 5.32 20.57
CA CYS A 402 -18.60 4.98 21.47
C CYS A 402 -18.37 3.68 22.28
N CYS A 403 -17.31 2.91 22.02
CA CYS A 403 -16.96 1.70 22.76
C CYS A 403 -18.05 0.59 22.78
N ASP A 404 -18.90 0.51 21.76
CA ASP A 404 -20.03 -0.43 21.71
C ASP A 404 -19.57 -1.92 21.60
N THR A 405 -18.30 -2.19 21.28
CA THR A 405 -17.72 -3.54 21.22
C THR A 405 -17.06 -3.94 22.55
N GLY A 406 -17.68 -4.88 23.26
CA GLY A 406 -17.41 -5.19 24.68
C GLY A 406 -16.06 -5.83 25.06
N SER A 407 -15.04 -5.90 24.18
CA SER A 407 -13.80 -6.63 24.49
C SER A 407 -12.47 -5.89 24.24
N ARG A 408 -12.45 -4.68 23.68
CA ARG A 408 -11.20 -3.99 23.24
C ARG A 408 -11.08 -2.54 23.76
N ARG A 409 -11.32 -2.30 25.05
CA ARG A 409 -11.53 -0.94 25.60
C ARG A 409 -10.28 -0.23 26.15
N SER A 410 -9.18 -0.92 26.45
CA SER A 410 -7.98 -0.32 27.05
C SER A 410 -7.06 0.43 26.06
N THR A 411 -7.28 0.29 24.74
CA THR A 411 -6.38 0.80 23.69
C THR A 411 -6.89 2.03 22.97
N LEU A 412 -8.15 2.41 23.19
CA LEU A 412 -8.76 3.60 22.59
C LEU A 412 -8.05 4.90 23.00
N HIS A 413 -7.36 4.92 24.16
CA HIS A 413 -6.63 6.12 24.62
C HIS A 413 -5.59 6.62 23.61
N THR A 414 -4.90 5.72 22.90
CA THR A 414 -3.81 6.11 21.98
C THR A 414 -4.33 6.54 20.60
N SER A 415 -5.45 5.96 20.14
CA SER A 415 -6.03 6.23 18.82
C SER A 415 -7.19 7.23 18.83
N ALA A 416 -7.79 7.51 20.00
CA ALA A 416 -8.93 8.42 20.13
C ALA A 416 -8.64 9.81 19.58
N GLU A 417 -7.46 10.37 19.85
CA GLU A 417 -7.08 11.70 19.35
C GLU A 417 -7.05 11.73 17.82
N TYR A 418 -6.48 10.71 17.18
CA TYR A 418 -6.49 10.58 15.72
C TYR A 418 -7.90 10.47 15.15
N ILE A 419 -8.74 9.62 15.75
CA ILE A 419 -10.14 9.44 15.32
C ILE A 419 -10.91 10.76 15.45
N CYS A 420 -10.67 11.53 16.52
CA CYS A 420 -11.28 12.84 16.72
C CYS A 420 -10.88 13.83 15.61
N TYR A 421 -9.59 13.91 15.26
CA TYR A 421 -9.13 14.76 14.16
C TYR A 421 -9.78 14.39 12.82
N ILE A 422 -9.87 13.08 12.52
CA ILE A 422 -10.50 12.59 11.30
C ILE A 422 -11.99 12.95 11.26
N LEU A 423 -12.74 12.68 12.34
CA LEU A 423 -14.17 12.96 12.41
C LEU A 423 -14.48 14.45 12.28
N VAL A 424 -13.69 15.31 12.94
CA VAL A 424 -13.85 16.76 12.85
C VAL A 424 -13.64 17.24 11.42
N ALA A 425 -12.61 16.76 10.72
CA ALA A 425 -12.36 17.11 9.32
C ALA A 425 -13.47 16.62 8.37
N ILE A 426 -13.95 15.38 8.54
CA ILE A 426 -15.09 14.83 7.76
C ILE A 426 -16.35 15.69 7.97
N VAL A 427 -16.65 16.02 9.22
CA VAL A 427 -17.84 16.80 9.58
C VAL A 427 -17.75 18.23 9.05
N GLN A 428 -16.58 18.87 9.12
CA GLN A 428 -16.38 20.22 8.58
C GLN A 428 -16.59 20.29 7.06
N ALA A 429 -16.28 19.21 6.34
CA ALA A 429 -16.56 19.12 4.90
C ALA A 429 -18.05 18.88 4.59
N SER A 430 -18.82 18.37 5.55
CA SER A 430 -20.24 18.08 5.37
C SER A 430 -21.14 19.27 5.75
N GLN A 431 -22.04 19.68 4.85
CA GLN A 431 -22.92 20.85 5.02
C GLN A 431 -23.81 20.81 6.27
N ASN A 432 -24.10 19.62 6.85
CA ASN A 432 -24.93 19.44 8.05
C ASN A 432 -24.22 18.64 9.17
N GLY A 433 -22.92 18.35 9.04
CA GLY A 433 -22.25 17.41 9.93
C GLY A 433 -22.12 17.89 11.38
N TYR A 434 -22.19 19.20 11.62
CA TYR A 434 -21.89 19.77 12.94
C TYR A 434 -22.93 19.40 14.01
N GLN A 435 -24.21 19.29 13.63
CA GLN A 435 -25.27 18.85 14.54
C GLN A 435 -25.06 17.40 15.01
N GLU A 436 -24.62 16.54 14.09
CA GLU A 436 -24.31 15.14 14.36
C GLU A 436 -23.09 15.00 15.28
N LEU A 437 -22.06 15.82 15.05
CA LEU A 437 -20.89 15.89 15.93
C LEU A 437 -21.26 16.33 17.35
N MET A 438 -22.15 17.30 17.49
CA MET A 438 -22.65 17.75 18.79
C MET A 438 -23.49 16.68 19.50
N GLU A 439 -24.28 15.90 18.77
CA GLU A 439 -25.04 14.77 19.34
C GLU A 439 -24.12 13.62 19.76
N LEU A 440 -23.10 13.30 18.95
CA LEU A 440 -22.05 12.36 19.32
C LEU A 440 -21.33 12.83 20.59
N LEU A 441 -20.94 14.10 20.63
CA LEU A 441 -20.24 14.67 21.78
C LEU A 441 -21.09 14.57 23.05
N LYS A 442 -22.36 14.95 22.96
CA LYS A 442 -23.32 14.81 24.07
C LYS A 442 -23.46 13.36 24.51
N ARG A 443 -23.52 12.42 23.56
CA ARG A 443 -23.53 10.98 23.84
C ARG A 443 -22.23 10.55 24.52
N LEU A 444 -21.06 11.04 24.13
CA LEU A 444 -19.79 10.65 24.77
C LEU A 444 -19.65 11.23 26.19
N LEU A 445 -20.05 12.48 26.39
CA LEU A 445 -19.93 13.20 27.66
C LEU A 445 -20.98 12.78 28.71
N PHE A 446 -22.19 12.40 28.29
CA PHE A 446 -23.30 12.08 29.20
C PHE A 446 -23.87 10.69 28.93
N LEU A 447 -23.94 9.86 29.99
CA LEU A 447 -24.63 8.58 29.96
C LEU A 447 -26.15 8.80 29.95
N SER A 448 -26.87 8.07 29.11
CA SER A 448 -28.32 8.14 28.96
C SER A 448 -29.10 7.59 30.17
N THR A 449 -28.44 6.93 31.11
CA THR A 449 -29.03 6.41 32.35
C THR A 449 -28.42 7.13 33.56
N GLY A 450 -29.26 7.84 34.31
CA GLY A 450 -28.87 8.73 35.43
C GLY A 450 -28.28 8.05 36.69
N GLY A 451 -27.56 6.94 36.55
CA GLY A 451 -26.84 6.26 37.62
C GLY A 451 -25.34 6.47 37.50
N TYR A 452 -24.79 7.43 38.23
CA TYR A 452 -23.34 7.72 38.22
C TYR A 452 -22.60 6.82 39.24
N SER A 453 -22.51 5.52 38.96
CA SER A 453 -21.36 4.73 39.41
C SER A 453 -20.46 4.56 38.19
N LEU A 454 -19.44 5.41 38.04
CA LEU A 454 -18.49 5.34 36.93
C LEU A 454 -17.79 3.97 36.99
N SER A 455 -18.19 3.06 36.11
CA SER A 455 -17.35 1.92 35.78
C SER A 455 -16.11 2.44 35.03
N SER A 456 -15.02 1.68 34.99
CA SER A 456 -13.84 2.04 34.18
C SER A 456 -14.20 2.33 32.72
N ASN A 457 -15.22 1.64 32.19
CA ASN A 457 -15.73 1.80 30.84
C ASN A 457 -16.43 3.15 30.60
N ASP A 458 -17.14 3.67 31.60
CA ASP A 458 -17.82 4.96 31.50
C ASP A 458 -16.80 6.11 31.45
N SER A 459 -15.69 5.96 32.17
CA SER A 459 -14.61 6.95 32.21
C SER A 459 -13.91 7.07 30.85
N ILE A 460 -13.65 5.97 30.15
CA ILE A 460 -13.02 5.95 28.81
C ILE A 460 -13.86 6.71 27.78
N ARG A 461 -15.18 6.48 27.79
CA ARG A 461 -16.11 7.18 26.89
C ARG A 461 -16.13 8.69 27.14
N VAL A 462 -16.14 9.10 28.42
CA VAL A 462 -16.09 10.52 28.79
C VAL A 462 -14.74 11.13 28.38
N VAL A 463 -13.63 10.42 28.53
CA VAL A 463 -12.32 10.85 28.02
C VAL A 463 -12.33 11.06 26.50
N CYS A 464 -12.96 10.16 25.75
CA CYS A 464 -13.13 10.33 24.31
C CYS A 464 -13.96 11.58 23.98
N GLY A 465 -15.03 11.83 24.74
CA GLY A 465 -15.82 13.05 24.63
C GLY A 465 -15.00 14.31 24.91
N LEU A 466 -14.18 14.32 25.96
CA LEU A 466 -13.31 15.45 26.29
C LEU A 466 -12.20 15.67 25.25
N THR A 467 -11.64 14.59 24.72
CA THR A 467 -10.67 14.63 23.62
C THR A 467 -11.30 15.22 22.37
N LEU A 468 -12.53 14.78 22.03
CA LEU A 468 -13.29 15.34 20.91
C LEU A 468 -13.59 16.82 21.12
N SER A 469 -14.05 17.22 22.32
CA SER A 469 -14.25 18.62 22.68
C SER A 469 -12.98 19.44 22.47
N ARG A 470 -11.83 18.95 22.93
CA ARG A 470 -10.54 19.63 22.78
C ARG A 470 -10.19 19.84 21.31
N VAL A 471 -10.32 18.81 20.48
CA VAL A 471 -10.03 18.90 19.05
C VAL A 471 -10.96 19.90 18.38
N ILE A 472 -12.26 19.86 18.68
CA ILE A 472 -13.25 20.81 18.17
C ILE A 472 -12.87 22.25 18.53
N ILE A 473 -12.56 22.53 19.80
CA ILE A 473 -12.17 23.88 20.26
C ILE A 473 -10.86 24.33 19.63
N GLY A 474 -9.90 23.42 19.47
CA GLY A 474 -8.61 23.70 18.83
C GLY A 474 -8.72 24.01 17.34
N THR A 475 -9.79 23.57 16.68
CA THR A 475 -10.08 23.95 15.28
C THR A 475 -10.82 25.28 15.23
N SER A 476 -10.23 26.30 14.59
CA SER A 476 -10.69 27.70 14.61
C SER A 476 -11.99 28.00 13.85
N THR A 477 -12.67 26.99 13.32
CA THR A 477 -13.81 27.13 12.39
C THR A 477 -15.17 27.01 13.07
N VAL A 478 -15.20 26.72 14.37
CA VAL A 478 -16.43 26.46 15.13
C VAL A 478 -17.11 27.76 15.56
N PRO A 479 -18.43 27.93 15.35
CA PRO A 479 -19.11 29.14 15.79
C PRO A 479 -19.14 29.27 17.31
N GLU A 480 -19.23 30.51 17.78
CA GLU A 480 -19.08 30.86 19.20
C GLU A 480 -20.20 30.24 20.07
N ARG A 481 -21.40 30.05 19.51
CA ARG A 481 -22.54 29.46 20.21
C ARG A 481 -22.26 28.02 20.60
N GLU A 482 -21.79 27.22 19.67
CA GLU A 482 -21.45 25.81 19.86
C GLU A 482 -20.25 25.68 20.78
N THR A 483 -19.27 26.58 20.65
CA THR A 483 -18.12 26.68 21.56
C THR A 483 -18.56 26.85 23.01
N LYS A 484 -19.46 27.82 23.28
CA LYS A 484 -20.03 28.04 24.63
C LYS A 484 -20.81 26.83 25.14
N GLN A 485 -21.59 26.19 24.27
CA GLN A 485 -22.34 24.99 24.64
C GLN A 485 -21.42 23.82 25.03
N ILE A 486 -20.32 23.61 24.30
CA ILE A 486 -19.30 22.61 24.64
C ILE A 486 -18.65 22.96 25.98
N GLU A 487 -18.29 24.23 26.18
CA GLU A 487 -17.72 24.71 27.44
C GLU A 487 -18.66 24.41 28.63
N GLU A 488 -19.95 24.74 28.52
CA GLU A 488 -20.94 24.44 29.55
C GLU A 488 -21.07 22.94 29.84
N TRP A 489 -21.00 22.08 28.82
CA TRP A 489 -21.05 20.64 29.00
C TRP A 489 -19.81 20.08 29.70
N VAL A 490 -18.63 20.53 29.28
CA VAL A 490 -17.37 20.11 29.90
C VAL A 490 -17.26 20.63 31.34
N GLN A 491 -17.67 21.89 31.58
CA GLN A 491 -17.72 22.45 32.94
C GLN A 491 -18.62 21.63 33.88
N LYS A 492 -19.77 21.12 33.41
CA LYS A 492 -20.63 20.25 34.24
C LYS A 492 -19.93 18.96 34.69
N ILE A 493 -18.96 18.47 33.92
CA ILE A 493 -18.16 17.29 34.24
C ILE A 493 -17.02 17.66 35.19
N MET A 494 -16.32 18.77 34.92
CA MET A 494 -15.15 19.22 35.68
C MET A 494 -15.51 19.89 37.02
N LEU A 495 -16.68 20.53 37.09
CA LEU A 495 -17.17 21.29 38.25
C LEU A 495 -18.56 20.76 38.63
N PRO A 496 -18.66 19.51 39.12
CA PRO A 496 -19.95 18.98 39.53
C PRO A 496 -20.55 19.85 40.64
N SER A 497 -21.85 20.14 40.55
CA SER A 497 -22.60 20.98 41.51
C SER A 497 -22.71 20.39 42.93
N THR A 498 -22.20 19.18 43.13
CA THR A 498 -22.11 18.49 44.41
C THR A 498 -20.63 18.34 44.77
N ARG A 499 -20.26 18.20 46.05
CA ARG A 499 -18.86 17.96 46.53
C ARG A 499 -18.26 16.61 46.05
N ARG A 500 -18.62 16.17 44.85
CA ARG A 500 -18.12 14.99 44.14
C ARG A 500 -16.82 15.36 43.46
N THR A 501 -15.94 14.39 43.36
CA THR A 501 -14.63 14.60 42.79
C THR A 501 -14.50 13.98 41.43
N ILE A 502 -13.75 14.68 40.59
CA ILE A 502 -13.43 14.25 39.24
C ILE A 502 -12.73 12.89 39.34
N ALA A 503 -13.20 11.93 38.56
CA ALA A 503 -12.55 10.64 38.44
C ALA A 503 -11.15 10.86 37.82
N PRO A 504 -10.05 10.39 38.45
CA PRO A 504 -8.69 10.64 37.98
C PRO A 504 -8.46 10.29 36.51
N GLU A 505 -9.13 9.26 36.01
CA GLU A 505 -9.10 8.76 34.64
C GLU A 505 -9.54 9.83 33.62
N VAL A 506 -10.40 10.76 34.04
CA VAL A 506 -11.00 11.81 33.21
C VAL A 506 -10.23 13.13 33.31
N GLY A 507 -9.39 13.25 34.33
CA GLY A 507 -8.72 14.48 34.67
C GLY A 507 -7.85 15.02 33.54
N SER A 508 -6.88 14.23 33.07
CA SER A 508 -5.89 14.66 32.06
C SER A 508 -6.54 15.27 30.82
N ALA A 509 -7.52 14.58 30.25
CA ALA A 509 -8.28 15.06 29.09
C ALA A 509 -9.04 16.36 29.38
N SER A 510 -9.54 16.52 30.61
CA SER A 510 -10.21 17.74 31.06
C SER A 510 -9.25 18.95 31.09
N LEU A 511 -8.01 18.76 31.55
CA LEU A 511 -7.01 19.83 31.53
C LEU A 511 -6.57 20.19 30.11
N MET A 512 -6.39 19.20 29.25
CA MET A 512 -6.02 19.46 27.86
C MET A 512 -7.12 20.24 27.12
N PHE A 513 -8.40 19.97 27.40
CA PHE A 513 -9.51 20.79 26.91
C PHE A 513 -9.40 22.25 27.38
N LEU A 514 -9.20 22.43 28.69
CA LEU A 514 -9.03 23.77 29.27
C LEU A 514 -7.85 24.50 28.62
N GLN A 515 -6.70 23.85 28.44
CA GLN A 515 -5.52 24.44 27.77
C GLN A 515 -5.85 24.86 26.33
N ALA A 516 -6.60 24.04 25.58
CA ALA A 516 -7.05 24.39 24.24
C ALA A 516 -7.97 25.64 24.23
N LEU A 517 -8.84 25.76 25.24
CA LEU A 517 -9.69 26.95 25.43
C LEU A 517 -8.86 28.20 25.71
N ALA A 518 -7.86 28.11 26.61
CA ALA A 518 -6.96 29.21 26.93
C ALA A 518 -6.13 29.67 25.72
N ASN A 519 -5.68 28.72 24.88
CA ASN A 519 -4.92 29.03 23.67
C ASN A 519 -5.76 29.65 22.56
N ARG A 520 -7.08 29.44 22.56
CA ARG A 520 -8.00 30.00 21.56
C ARG A 520 -8.23 31.51 21.75
N ASP A 521 -8.39 31.94 23.00
CA ASP A 521 -8.64 33.35 23.34
C ASP A 521 -7.51 33.90 24.22
N THR A 522 -6.54 34.57 23.58
CA THR A 522 -5.37 35.20 24.24
C THR A 522 -5.71 36.49 25.00
N SER A 523 -7.00 36.78 25.25
CA SER A 523 -7.40 37.96 26.00
C SER A 523 -7.09 37.79 27.49
N GLU A 524 -6.65 38.86 28.17
CA GLU A 524 -6.38 38.82 29.62
C GLU A 524 -7.64 38.42 30.43
N SER A 525 -8.84 38.75 29.95
CA SER A 525 -10.11 38.37 30.57
C SER A 525 -10.35 36.85 30.54
N THR A 526 -10.04 36.18 29.42
CA THR A 526 -10.19 34.73 29.30
C THR A 526 -9.13 33.99 30.10
N SER A 527 -7.90 34.51 30.16
CA SER A 527 -6.86 33.95 31.04
C SER A 527 -7.25 34.02 32.53
N LYS A 528 -7.91 35.10 32.96
CA LYS A 528 -8.43 35.24 34.33
C LYS A 528 -9.59 34.27 34.61
N ALA A 529 -10.54 34.14 33.69
CA ALA A 529 -11.66 33.20 33.81
C ALA A 529 -11.16 31.74 33.88
N TYR A 530 -10.19 31.40 33.03
CA TYR A 530 -9.51 30.12 33.00
C TYR A 530 -8.79 29.79 34.32
N PHE A 531 -8.08 30.77 34.90
CA PHE A 531 -7.43 30.60 36.20
C PHE A 531 -8.43 30.36 37.34
N GLU A 532 -9.59 31.02 37.32
CA GLU A 532 -10.66 30.79 38.31
C GLU A 532 -11.33 29.42 38.16
N GLN A 533 -11.59 28.97 36.93
CA GLN A 533 -12.07 27.60 36.67
C GLN A 533 -11.08 26.55 37.19
N PHE A 534 -9.78 26.77 36.96
CA PHE A 534 -8.72 25.90 37.45
C PHE A 534 -8.62 25.86 38.98
N LYS A 535 -8.76 27.01 39.67
CA LYS A 535 -8.85 27.06 41.14
C LYS A 535 -10.02 26.26 41.68
N MET A 536 -11.19 26.33 41.05
CA MET A 536 -12.35 25.55 41.49
C MET A 536 -12.12 24.04 41.33
N ILE A 537 -11.42 23.60 40.29
CA ILE A 537 -11.03 22.19 40.12
C ILE A 537 -10.08 21.74 41.23
N LEU A 538 -9.07 22.55 41.56
CA LEU A 538 -8.16 22.30 42.67
C LEU A 538 -8.89 22.23 44.02
N ALA A 539 -9.88 23.09 44.25
CA ALA A 539 -10.70 23.08 45.45
C ALA A 539 -11.61 21.83 45.51
N ASN A 540 -12.22 21.46 44.38
CA ASN A 540 -13.10 20.30 44.29
C ASN A 540 -12.35 18.97 44.39
N THR A 541 -11.11 18.89 43.90
CA THR A 541 -10.27 17.69 44.07
C THR A 541 -9.81 17.48 45.50
N GLY A 542 -10.00 18.45 46.41
CA GLY A 542 -9.53 18.34 47.79
C GLY A 542 -8.01 18.25 47.94
N LEU A 543 -7.26 18.32 46.82
CA LEU A 543 -5.80 18.41 46.76
C LEU A 543 -5.36 19.69 47.49
N ILE A 544 -6.11 20.77 47.33
CA ILE A 544 -5.85 22.07 47.94
C ILE A 544 -7.00 22.41 48.88
N GLN A 545 -6.74 22.48 50.19
CA GLN A 545 -7.75 22.80 51.21
C GLN A 545 -7.38 24.03 52.01
N LYS A 546 -8.40 24.73 52.54
CA LYS A 546 -8.13 25.78 53.53
C LYS A 546 -7.57 25.15 54.82
N LEU A 547 -6.47 25.68 55.36
CA LEU A 547 -5.85 25.18 56.60
C LEU A 547 -6.85 25.14 57.76
N SER A 548 -7.71 26.16 57.86
CA SER A 548 -8.80 26.22 58.84
C SER A 548 -9.81 25.08 58.68
N GLN A 549 -10.21 24.77 57.43
CA GLN A 549 -11.13 23.67 57.12
C GLN A 549 -10.49 22.29 57.34
N TYR A 550 -9.21 22.14 57.01
CA TYR A 550 -8.45 20.92 57.26
C TYR A 550 -8.32 20.62 58.76
N LYS A 551 -8.03 21.65 59.58
CA LYS A 551 -7.89 21.53 61.04
C LYS A 551 -9.18 21.12 61.76
N ILE A 552 -10.35 21.44 61.19
CA ILE A 552 -11.66 21.08 61.77
C ILE A 552 -11.97 19.58 61.56
N GLY A 553 -11.36 18.94 60.55
CA GLY A 553 -11.75 17.61 60.10
C GLY A 553 -11.03 16.40 60.74
N ARG A 554 -9.79 16.52 61.26
CA ARG A 554 -9.00 15.35 61.73
C ARG A 554 -7.97 15.68 62.82
N ASN A 555 -8.05 14.98 63.96
CA ASN A 555 -7.05 14.94 65.03
C ASN A 555 -5.95 13.86 64.83
N SER A 556 -5.98 13.03 63.77
CA SER A 556 -5.20 11.78 63.71
C SER A 556 -4.20 11.61 62.57
N LEU A 557 -4.07 12.54 61.62
CA LEU A 557 -3.21 12.35 60.44
C LEU A 557 -2.21 13.49 60.28
N LYS A 558 -1.11 13.40 61.05
CA LYS A 558 -0.02 14.39 61.08
C LYS A 558 1.04 14.19 59.99
N ASN A 559 1.04 13.09 59.25
CA ASN A 559 2.24 12.64 58.53
C ASN A 559 2.30 12.95 57.03
N ASN A 560 1.25 13.50 56.41
CA ASN A 560 1.19 13.73 54.95
C ASN A 560 0.76 15.16 54.58
N ILE A 561 1.29 16.17 55.28
CA ILE A 561 0.89 17.57 55.13
C ILE A 561 2.08 18.39 54.63
N ILE A 562 1.91 19.07 53.49
CA ILE A 562 2.80 20.17 53.08
C ILE A 562 1.99 21.47 53.23
N ALA A 563 2.33 22.24 54.26
CA ALA A 563 1.75 23.55 54.54
C ALA A 563 2.78 24.66 54.22
N TYR A 564 2.37 25.69 53.50
CA TYR A 564 3.23 26.84 53.16
C TYR A 564 3.26 27.83 54.33
N GLN A 565 4.42 27.99 54.96
CA GLN A 565 4.57 28.91 56.11
C GLN A 565 5.11 30.30 55.74
N ASN A 566 5.72 30.48 54.56
CA ASN A 566 6.29 31.77 54.13
C ASN A 566 6.05 32.00 52.64
N VAL A 567 4.98 32.73 52.32
CA VAL A 567 4.80 33.30 50.98
C VAL A 567 5.66 34.59 50.91
N PRO A 568 6.49 34.77 49.88
CA PRO A 568 7.29 35.98 49.69
C PRO A 568 6.41 37.25 49.68
N PRO A 569 6.87 38.37 50.25
CA PRO A 569 6.08 39.60 50.40
C PRO A 569 5.43 40.13 49.10
N VAL A 570 6.05 39.84 47.95
CA VAL A 570 5.60 40.27 46.60
C VAL A 570 4.25 39.65 46.20
N LEU A 571 3.90 38.48 46.74
CA LEU A 571 2.61 37.80 46.50
C LEU A 571 1.50 38.28 47.47
N ALA A 572 1.85 38.88 48.61
CA ALA A 572 0.89 39.43 49.57
C ALA A 572 0.28 40.76 49.11
N SER A 573 0.94 41.47 48.18
CA SER A 573 0.45 42.71 47.58
C SER A 573 -0.63 42.50 46.50
N TYR A 574 -0.72 41.32 45.89
CA TYR A 574 -1.73 41.02 44.86
C TYR A 574 -3.12 40.70 45.43
N SER A 575 -3.20 40.24 46.69
CA SER A 575 -4.46 40.02 47.40
C SER A 575 -5.12 41.30 47.92
N ALA A 576 -4.47 42.47 47.78
CA ALA A 576 -5.00 43.75 48.25
C ALA A 576 -5.99 44.41 47.25
N TRP A 577 -6.21 43.83 46.07
CA TRP A 577 -7.01 44.43 45.00
C TRP A 577 -8.44 43.86 44.87
N HIS A 578 -8.80 42.88 45.72
CA HIS A 578 -10.16 42.38 45.83
C HIS A 578 -10.62 42.54 47.28
N GLU A 579 -11.67 43.32 47.50
CA GLU A 579 -12.30 43.63 48.81
C GLU A 579 -12.97 42.41 49.49
N ASP A 580 -12.49 41.19 49.24
CA ASP A 580 -12.84 40.04 50.05
C ASP A 580 -11.78 39.88 51.15
N ALA A 581 -12.13 40.40 52.32
CA ALA A 581 -11.36 40.22 53.54
C ALA A 581 -11.10 38.72 53.80
N HIS A 582 -9.85 38.39 54.10
CA HIS A 582 -9.35 37.13 54.65
C HIS A 582 -9.03 35.99 53.66
N PHE A 583 -7.99 36.19 52.85
CA PHE A 583 -7.08 35.10 52.50
C PHE A 583 -5.70 35.41 53.06
N SER A 584 -5.32 34.76 54.17
CA SER A 584 -3.93 34.81 54.61
C SER A 584 -3.12 33.79 53.80
N PRO A 585 -1.87 34.10 53.40
CA PRO A 585 -1.00 33.16 52.68
C PRO A 585 -0.71 31.84 53.44
N GLN A 586 -1.12 31.75 54.71
CA GLN A 586 -0.98 30.59 55.58
C GLN A 586 -2.16 29.62 55.49
N ASP A 587 -3.16 29.91 54.66
CA ASP A 587 -4.44 29.19 54.66
C ASP A 587 -4.52 28.02 53.66
N ILE A 588 -3.44 27.55 53.03
CA ILE A 588 -3.54 26.50 52.00
C ILE A 588 -2.71 25.26 52.35
N VAL A 589 -3.36 24.08 52.32
CA VAL A 589 -2.77 22.76 52.57
C VAL A 589 -2.89 21.86 51.36
N PHE A 590 -1.78 21.22 50.96
CA PHE A 590 -1.82 20.13 49.99
C PHE A 590 -2.10 18.80 50.68
N CYS A 591 -3.22 18.15 50.34
CA CYS A 591 -3.74 16.97 51.02
C CYS A 591 -3.68 15.72 50.12
N VAL A 592 -2.59 14.96 50.23
CA VAL A 592 -2.38 13.70 49.47
C VAL A 592 -3.29 12.57 50.00
N ASP A 593 -3.72 12.66 51.26
CA ASP A 593 -4.66 11.76 51.93
C ASP A 593 -6.04 11.65 51.23
N TYR A 594 -6.35 12.59 50.35
CA TYR A 594 -7.55 12.55 49.54
C TYR A 594 -7.52 11.39 48.53
N PHE A 595 -6.36 11.18 47.90
CA PHE A 595 -6.18 10.19 46.85
C PHE A 595 -6.09 8.77 47.41
N THR A 596 -5.43 8.59 48.56
CA THR A 596 -5.35 7.30 49.26
C THR A 596 -6.71 6.75 49.72
N LYS A 597 -7.77 7.58 49.77
CA LYS A 597 -9.14 7.13 50.06
C LYS A 597 -9.94 6.70 48.82
N ILE A 598 -9.58 7.19 47.64
CA ILE A 598 -10.36 7.02 46.39
C ILE A 598 -9.80 5.89 45.55
N SER A 599 -8.47 5.79 45.51
CA SER A 599 -7.75 4.65 44.99
C SER A 599 -7.40 3.76 46.18
N THR A 600 -8.09 2.64 46.33
CA THR A 600 -7.58 1.58 47.18
C THR A 600 -6.22 1.16 46.61
N VAL A 601 -5.22 1.00 47.46
CA VAL A 601 -3.86 0.51 47.09
C VAL A 601 -3.91 -0.83 46.33
N THR A 602 -5.08 -1.48 46.30
CA THR A 602 -5.38 -2.73 45.60
C THR A 602 -5.67 -2.60 44.10
N ASP A 603 -5.83 -1.39 43.54
CA ASP A 603 -6.05 -1.18 42.09
C ASP A 603 -4.91 -0.33 41.46
N PRO A 604 -3.86 -0.99 40.94
CA PRO A 604 -2.65 -0.31 40.44
C PRO A 604 -2.89 0.65 39.27
N THR A 605 -3.83 0.34 38.37
CA THR A 605 -4.10 1.17 37.18
C THR A 605 -4.75 2.49 37.56
N ARG A 606 -5.70 2.45 38.51
CA ARG A 606 -6.34 3.63 39.06
C ARG A 606 -5.36 4.49 39.85
N TRP A 607 -4.40 3.87 40.53
CA TRP A 607 -3.32 4.57 41.20
C TRP A 607 -2.41 5.31 40.21
N GLU A 608 -2.03 4.68 39.09
CA GLU A 608 -1.24 5.32 38.03
C GLU A 608 -1.95 6.55 37.44
N CYS A 609 -3.23 6.43 37.06
CA CYS A 609 -4.03 7.57 36.61
C CYS A 609 -4.13 8.68 37.66
N THR A 610 -4.21 8.29 38.94
CA THR A 610 -4.25 9.25 40.07
C THR A 610 -2.94 10.02 40.21
N CYS A 611 -1.80 9.33 40.13
CA CYS A 611 -0.50 9.98 40.14
C CYS A 611 -0.35 10.94 38.97
N LEU A 612 -0.59 10.47 37.73
CA LEU A 612 -0.52 11.29 36.52
C LEU A 612 -1.40 12.54 36.64
N TRP A 613 -2.64 12.37 37.09
CA TRP A 613 -3.58 13.47 37.28
C TRP A 613 -3.05 14.54 38.25
N VAL A 614 -2.47 14.11 39.38
CA VAL A 614 -1.88 15.01 40.38
C VAL A 614 -0.68 15.76 39.82
N PHE A 615 0.17 15.09 39.04
CA PHE A 615 1.32 15.70 38.37
C PHE A 615 0.88 16.74 37.35
N GLU A 616 -0.04 16.40 36.44
CA GLU A 616 -0.50 17.32 35.40
C GLU A 616 -1.27 18.51 35.96
N LEU A 617 -2.07 18.32 37.02
CA LEU A 617 -2.68 19.41 37.75
C LEU A 617 -1.62 20.34 38.34
N THR A 618 -0.58 19.77 38.95
CA THR A 618 0.51 20.53 39.53
C THR A 618 1.26 21.33 38.46
N ASP A 619 1.66 20.68 37.38
CA ASP A 619 2.39 21.31 36.27
C ASP A 619 1.56 22.39 35.59
N THR A 620 0.27 22.14 35.37
CA THR A 620 -0.64 23.15 34.81
C THR A 620 -0.77 24.34 35.75
N TYR A 621 -0.93 24.14 37.06
CA TYR A 621 -0.96 25.24 38.02
C TYR A 621 0.32 26.09 37.97
N LEU A 622 1.49 25.43 37.90
CA LEU A 622 2.79 26.09 37.86
C LEU A 622 2.99 26.88 36.57
N THR A 623 2.54 26.36 35.42
CA THR A 623 2.61 27.05 34.13
C THR A 623 1.77 28.33 34.12
N LEU A 624 0.67 28.34 34.86
CA LEU A 624 -0.28 29.46 34.90
C LEU A 624 -0.01 30.47 36.01
N ALA A 625 0.74 30.08 37.04
CA ALA A 625 1.14 30.95 38.13
C ALA A 625 2.53 31.56 37.82
N PRO A 626 2.63 32.87 37.49
CA PRO A 626 3.87 33.49 37.02
C PRO A 626 5.00 33.63 38.07
N HIS A 627 4.97 32.89 39.20
CA HIS A 627 5.90 33.07 40.31
C HIS A 627 6.56 31.76 40.79
N TRP A 628 7.85 31.64 40.48
CA TRP A 628 8.73 30.46 40.48
C TRP A 628 9.13 29.85 41.85
N ILE A 629 8.41 30.11 42.94
CA ILE A 629 8.85 29.70 44.30
C ILE A 629 8.15 28.42 44.83
N LEU A 630 7.06 27.97 44.17
CA LEU A 630 6.43 26.67 44.45
C LEU A 630 7.28 25.46 44.00
N LEU A 631 8.21 25.67 43.06
CA LEU A 631 8.97 24.60 42.38
C LEU A 631 9.79 23.71 43.33
N SER A 632 10.52 24.31 44.28
CA SER A 632 11.46 23.55 45.13
C SER A 632 10.79 22.64 46.19
N ARG A 633 9.53 22.90 46.53
CA ARG A 633 8.80 22.18 47.59
C ARG A 633 7.73 21.22 47.06
N MET A 634 7.20 21.45 45.85
CA MET A 634 6.42 20.45 45.13
C MET A 634 7.28 19.25 44.70
N LEU A 635 8.56 19.48 44.34
CA LEU A 635 9.57 18.43 44.16
C LEU A 635 9.70 17.51 45.40
N THR A 636 9.44 18.02 46.61
CA THR A 636 9.44 17.22 47.84
C THR A 636 8.20 16.34 47.95
N THR A 637 7.02 16.83 47.53
CA THR A 637 5.80 16.02 47.38
C THR A 637 6.01 14.88 46.38
N ILE A 638 6.63 15.20 45.24
CA ILE A 638 6.97 14.27 44.16
C ILE A 638 7.90 13.17 44.67
N LEU A 639 8.95 13.54 45.42
CA LEU A 639 9.88 12.59 46.05
C LEU A 639 9.20 11.74 47.14
N CYS A 640 8.25 12.28 47.89
CA CYS A 640 7.48 11.52 48.90
C CYS A 640 6.49 10.54 48.26
N ILE A 641 5.82 10.92 47.17
CA ILE A 641 4.95 10.01 46.38
C ILE A 641 5.80 8.91 45.74
N HIS A 642 6.97 9.25 45.16
CA HIS A 642 7.87 8.26 44.57
C HIS A 642 8.42 7.27 45.60
N LYS A 643 8.70 7.71 46.84
CA LYS A 643 9.07 6.85 47.98
C LYS A 643 7.95 5.99 48.54
N LEU A 644 6.68 6.29 48.23
CA LEU A 644 5.52 5.46 48.56
C LEU A 644 5.21 4.43 47.46
N CYS A 645 5.69 4.68 46.23
CA CYS A 645 5.58 3.78 45.08
C CYS A 645 6.70 2.73 45.00
N HIS A 646 7.78 2.89 45.77
CA HIS A 646 8.84 1.90 46.02
C HIS A 646 8.73 1.38 47.46
#